data_AF-A0A1Q7HF18-F1
#
_entry.id   AF-A0A1Q7HF18-F1
#
_cell.length_a   1.000
_cell.length_b   1.000
_cell.length_c   1.000
_cell.angle_alpha   90.00
_cell.angle_beta   90.00
_cell.angle_gamma   90.00
#
_symmetry.space_group_name_H-M   'P 1'
#
loop_
_entity.id
_entity.type
_entity.pdbx_description
1 polymer ?
#
loop_
_entity_poly.entity_id
_entity_poly.type
_entity_poly.pdbx_seq_one_letter_code
_entity_poly.pdbx_strand_id
1 'polypeptide(L)'
;MSSARHGRRRSFSPRYTFWIGAGLLALSAGWNFGARADTGVAQPPSQGFGEPRRSSPEQPASGGGTFRSADDIDAAVLKAFQWRSIGPLRGGRSIAVSGVKGRPREAYFGAVGGGLWKTTDGGANWTPVTDGQIKSASVGAVAVSESNPDTVFIGMGESCIRGNIMPGDGVYKSTDAGKTWTHVGFADSDAISKIRIHPTNPDIVFVADFGKYSVPSDERGVFKTADGGKTWKKVLFKDNKTGAADVAIDRKNPNVMFAALWEAYRIEYQMSSGGPGSGLYKSTDGGETWREITRHQGLPSGLVGKVSIGISGADSNRVYALIENENGGLFSSDDAGATWKLMNAGRNIRQRAFYYTHVFADPNNKDTVYMLNTSAFRSTDGGKTLANIGNGTHGDHHDFWIDPDDSSHVMDGNDGGGAISYNVATTPPAWTDEDFPTAQMYHVITTKHAPYHVCGAQQDNSTLCVGSNTTFGRGGGGGGGRGNVVDPYQAGGGEPGYIAPDPRDPDLFYSGANNGSFLTRLNRRTGEVREVGPYPRFFSGEPASALVERWQWTYPIIFSPVDPNVLYTSSQHVWKTTNGGQTWDKISGDLTRHDPKTMTESGGPITHDMNSPEVYATVYSLAPGKTDVNVIWAGSDDGVVSVTRDGGKNWATVTPSGMPDLGRVSQIDASSFDAGTAYVAVKKPLLNDFSPYIFRTHDYGRTWTKIVNGIPAKDYTHAVREDPVRRGMLYAGTQHGFYLSMDDGDHWRSLSLNLPDTPIHDIWVEGNDVAITAHGRSFYILDDVGPLRQYGNEVTSSGDTYLFKPTDAIRSATSSTITYWLKKPPQKMTLDIVDSKGQVVRSINGAVPPAGRAGGAGRAGEAGGAGGAGQAGEAGQAGRAGQAGGAGQAGGRGDTRGGAEGEAAPNEADEEGGGRGRPQTANMSPGVQRFTWDLQSQPVVNFPGMVLWGATTNGPTVLPGTYQARLTVDGKALAQPFAVKKHPWRNVSDADLQEQFELASHIRDSVNEANNAIIQIRRIKRELADRVDKSKNADVKAIAEQLQKELTAVEEDVYQVRNQSNQDPLNFPIKTNNRLASLLRVVETGDGKPLGNVGPIFNDLKAELKAETDRLQRALTTFLPRFNQQVQRLGLGPISEK
;
A
#
# COMPACT_ATOMS: atom_id res chain seq x y z
N MET A 1 -33.22 19.41 26.52
CA MET A 1 -34.56 19.91 26.93
C MET A 1 -35.22 18.88 27.87
N SER A 2 -36.43 19.15 28.38
CA SER A 2 -37.21 18.33 29.34
C SER A 2 -37.15 16.80 29.16
N SER A 3 -37.15 15.94 30.20
CA SER A 3 -38.12 15.73 31.32
C SER A 3 -39.46 15.09 30.90
N ALA A 4 -40.15 14.22 31.65
CA ALA A 4 -39.81 13.37 32.84
C ALA A 4 -41.04 12.51 33.28
N ARG A 5 -40.84 11.51 34.19
CA ARG A 5 -41.87 10.81 35.04
C ARG A 5 -42.87 9.90 34.27
N HIS A 6 -43.57 8.91 34.84
CA HIS A 6 -43.58 8.11 36.10
C HIS A 6 -43.96 6.65 35.69
N GLY A 7 -43.80 5.55 36.45
CA GLY A 7 -43.32 5.32 37.82
C GLY A 7 -44.22 4.36 38.61
N ARG A 8 -43.67 3.40 39.37
CA ARG A 8 -44.35 2.62 40.46
C ARG A 8 -43.32 2.12 41.49
N ARG A 9 -43.76 1.76 42.70
CA ARG A 9 -42.91 1.48 43.88
C ARG A 9 -43.11 0.04 44.41
N ARG A 10 -42.03 -0.50 45.03
CA ARG A 10 -41.92 -1.23 46.32
C ARG A 10 -43.13 -2.04 46.85
N SER A 11 -42.98 -3.16 47.56
CA SER A 11 -41.82 -4.04 47.90
C SER A 11 -42.31 -5.15 48.85
N PHE A 12 -41.75 -6.36 48.85
CA PHE A 12 -41.72 -7.21 50.04
C PHE A 12 -40.58 -8.25 50.02
N SER A 13 -40.04 -8.52 51.21
CA SER A 13 -39.20 -9.66 51.64
C SER A 13 -39.49 -9.87 53.14
N PRO A 14 -39.12 -10.98 53.84
CA PRO A 14 -37.71 -11.24 54.19
C PRO A 14 -37.33 -12.73 54.54
N ARG A 15 -36.09 -12.94 55.05
CA ARG A 15 -35.58 -14.12 55.85
C ARG A 15 -35.34 -15.43 55.05
N TYR A 16 -34.39 -16.33 55.37
CA TYR A 16 -33.25 -16.46 56.32
C TYR A 16 -32.39 -17.68 55.85
N THR A 17 -31.15 -18.02 56.25
CA THR A 17 -30.11 -17.49 57.17
C THR A 17 -28.71 -18.04 56.77
N PHE A 18 -27.62 -17.50 57.34
CA PHE A 18 -26.19 -17.88 57.20
C PHE A 18 -25.79 -19.33 57.54
N TRP A 19 -24.59 -19.73 57.11
CA TRP A 19 -23.55 -20.32 57.98
C TRP A 19 -22.14 -19.76 57.64
N ILE A 20 -21.16 -19.92 58.55
CA ILE A 20 -19.82 -19.30 58.52
C ILE A 20 -18.73 -20.36 58.82
N GLY A 21 -17.53 -20.20 58.26
CA GLY A 21 -16.29 -20.89 58.68
C GLY A 21 -15.05 -20.09 58.28
N ALA A 22 -14.03 -19.98 59.15
CA ALA A 22 -12.87 -19.11 58.95
C ALA A 22 -11.59 -19.55 59.71
N GLY A 23 -10.42 -19.12 59.21
CA GLY A 23 -9.07 -19.22 59.81
C GLY A 23 -8.01 -19.41 58.71
N LEU A 24 -6.85 -18.73 58.58
CA LEU A 24 -5.92 -17.92 59.41
C LEU A 24 -4.61 -18.65 59.80
N LEU A 25 -3.48 -18.15 59.24
CA LEU A 25 -2.09 -18.13 59.79
C LEU A 25 -1.32 -19.47 59.88
N ALA A 26 0.03 -19.56 59.80
CA ALA A 26 1.08 -18.59 59.38
C ALA A 26 2.50 -19.22 59.14
N LEU A 27 3.32 -18.50 58.33
CA LEU A 27 4.79 -18.23 58.44
C LEU A 27 5.93 -19.29 58.41
N SER A 28 7.06 -18.86 57.80
CA SER A 28 8.50 -19.17 58.05
C SER A 28 9.17 -20.45 57.47
N ALA A 29 10.49 -20.55 57.23
CA ALA A 29 11.54 -19.57 56.80
C ALA A 29 12.93 -20.24 56.49
N GLY A 30 13.71 -19.70 55.52
CA GLY A 30 15.19 -19.85 55.38
C GLY A 30 15.79 -21.16 54.80
N TRP A 31 17.12 -21.31 54.57
CA TRP A 31 18.11 -20.49 53.81
C TRP A 31 19.50 -21.19 53.65
N ASN A 32 20.08 -21.23 52.43
CA ASN A 32 21.49 -21.56 52.06
C ASN A 32 22.07 -22.96 52.49
N PHE A 33 23.26 -23.47 52.11
CA PHE A 33 24.48 -23.04 51.37
C PHE A 33 25.03 -24.22 50.51
N GLY A 34 26.17 -24.09 49.80
CA GLY A 34 26.87 -25.23 49.14
C GLY A 34 28.32 -24.95 48.69
N ALA A 35 29.11 -25.99 48.34
CA ALA A 35 30.46 -25.89 47.73
C ALA A 35 31.05 -27.21 47.13
N ARG A 36 31.97 -27.03 46.17
CA ARG A 36 33.17 -27.79 45.68
C ARG A 36 33.67 -29.07 46.43
N ALA A 37 34.48 -30.00 45.86
CA ALA A 37 34.97 -30.30 44.49
C ALA A 37 35.83 -31.62 44.45
N ASP A 38 36.53 -31.86 43.32
CA ASP A 38 37.82 -32.58 43.12
C ASP A 38 37.94 -34.09 42.75
N THR A 39 38.36 -34.29 41.48
CA THR A 39 39.43 -35.16 40.93
C THR A 39 39.55 -36.67 41.21
N GLY A 40 39.78 -37.44 40.12
CA GLY A 40 40.42 -38.78 40.11
C GLY A 40 40.64 -39.28 38.67
N VAL A 41 41.83 -39.80 38.32
CA VAL A 41 42.24 -40.05 36.91
C VAL A 41 42.90 -41.42 36.66
N ALA A 42 42.27 -42.22 35.78
CA ALA A 42 42.83 -43.33 34.98
C ALA A 42 43.46 -44.54 35.75
N GLN A 43 43.91 -45.66 35.13
CA GLN A 43 44.12 -46.02 33.71
C GLN A 43 43.67 -47.51 33.42
N PRO A 44 44.18 -48.34 32.46
CA PRO A 44 43.44 -49.48 31.85
C PRO A 44 43.99 -50.87 32.35
N PRO A 45 43.97 -52.05 31.64
CA PRO A 45 43.42 -52.42 30.32
C PRO A 45 42.72 -53.81 30.20
N SER A 46 42.16 -54.11 29.01
CA SER A 46 42.29 -55.42 28.33
C SER A 46 41.68 -55.45 26.91
N GLN A 47 42.23 -56.29 26.04
CA GLN A 47 41.59 -56.86 24.83
C GLN A 47 41.35 -58.36 25.10
N GLY A 48 40.40 -59.08 24.49
CA GLY A 48 39.35 -58.67 23.55
C GLY A 48 38.69 -59.90 22.89
N PHE A 49 37.59 -59.66 22.16
CA PHE A 49 36.82 -60.62 21.32
C PHE A 49 36.07 -61.78 22.04
N GLY A 50 34.80 -62.06 21.72
CA GLY A 50 33.87 -61.32 20.85
C GLY A 50 32.58 -62.10 20.56
N GLU A 51 31.50 -61.39 20.18
CA GLU A 51 30.24 -61.97 19.67
C GLU A 51 29.50 -60.96 18.74
N PRO A 52 28.37 -61.28 18.08
CA PRO A 52 28.02 -60.70 16.78
C PRO A 52 27.45 -59.27 16.79
N ARG A 53 27.70 -58.56 15.68
CA ARG A 53 27.29 -57.16 15.47
C ARG A 53 25.76 -57.00 15.42
N ARG A 54 25.20 -56.30 16.41
CA ARG A 54 24.01 -55.45 16.23
C ARG A 54 24.47 -54.02 15.95
N SER A 55 23.86 -53.33 15.01
CA SER A 55 24.10 -51.89 14.78
C SER A 55 23.51 -51.06 15.93
N SER A 56 24.31 -50.13 16.45
CA SER A 56 23.86 -49.14 17.44
C SER A 56 22.98 -48.07 16.78
N PRO A 57 22.12 -47.36 17.54
CA PRO A 57 21.39 -46.20 17.01
C PRO A 57 22.37 -45.08 16.66
N GLU A 58 22.21 -44.47 15.49
CA GLU A 58 22.96 -43.27 15.11
C GLU A 58 22.50 -42.05 15.93
N GLN A 59 23.43 -41.13 16.17
CA GLN A 59 23.08 -39.77 16.61
C GLN A 59 22.36 -39.05 15.46
N PRO A 60 21.28 -38.29 15.69
CA PRO A 60 20.69 -37.47 14.64
C PRO A 60 21.70 -36.40 14.22
N ALA A 61 22.22 -36.52 12.99
CA ALA A 61 23.19 -35.58 12.46
C ALA A 61 22.58 -34.18 12.35
N SER A 62 23.25 -33.18 12.91
CA SER A 62 22.98 -31.77 12.66
C SER A 62 23.28 -31.47 11.19
N GLY A 63 22.23 -31.44 10.35
CA GLY A 63 22.33 -31.22 8.91
C GLY A 63 22.76 -29.80 8.56
N GLY A 64 24.04 -29.50 8.73
CA GLY A 64 24.67 -28.24 8.37
C GLY A 64 24.76 -28.06 6.86
N GLY A 65 23.62 -27.80 6.22
CA GLY A 65 23.59 -27.28 4.86
C GLY A 65 24.18 -25.87 4.87
N THR A 66 25.25 -25.66 4.11
CA THR A 66 25.79 -24.30 3.89
C THR A 66 24.74 -23.48 3.14
N PHE A 67 24.14 -22.51 3.83
CA PHE A 67 23.29 -21.52 3.19
C PHE A 67 24.11 -20.69 2.17
N ARG A 68 23.41 -19.92 1.33
CA ARG A 68 24.01 -19.03 0.32
C ARG A 68 23.77 -17.59 0.69
N SER A 69 24.72 -16.71 0.36
CA SER A 69 24.49 -15.27 0.50
C SER A 69 23.38 -14.83 -0.45
N ALA A 70 22.61 -13.82 -0.05
CA ALA A 70 21.69 -13.13 -0.95
C ALA A 70 22.42 -12.44 -2.12
N ASP A 71 23.72 -12.19 -2.03
CA ASP A 71 24.55 -11.63 -3.12
C ASP A 71 24.78 -12.60 -4.28
N ASP A 72 24.72 -13.92 -4.03
CA ASP A 72 24.84 -14.98 -5.06
C ASP A 72 23.63 -15.01 -6.04
N ILE A 73 22.58 -14.22 -5.78
CA ILE A 73 21.43 -14.10 -6.67
C ILE A 73 21.78 -13.24 -7.88
N ASP A 74 21.63 -13.82 -9.07
CA ASP A 74 21.77 -13.15 -10.36
C ASP A 74 20.84 -11.92 -10.42
N ALA A 75 21.41 -10.76 -10.74
CA ALA A 75 20.67 -9.52 -10.90
C ALA A 75 19.56 -9.61 -11.96
N ALA A 76 19.65 -10.52 -12.94
CA ALA A 76 18.58 -10.78 -13.91
C ALA A 76 17.36 -11.50 -13.32
N VAL A 77 17.49 -12.15 -12.16
CA VAL A 77 16.37 -12.68 -11.37
C VAL A 77 15.75 -11.55 -10.55
N LEU A 78 16.56 -10.80 -9.79
CA LEU A 78 16.08 -9.70 -8.94
C LEU A 78 15.37 -8.60 -9.76
N LYS A 79 15.90 -8.23 -10.95
CA LYS A 79 15.29 -7.22 -11.84
C LYS A 79 13.91 -7.58 -12.41
N ALA A 80 13.48 -8.83 -12.30
CA ALA A 80 12.13 -9.24 -12.70
C ALA A 80 11.08 -9.06 -11.59
N PHE A 81 11.50 -8.72 -10.37
CA PHE A 81 10.61 -8.38 -9.26
C PHE A 81 10.29 -6.89 -9.26
N GLN A 82 9.04 -6.55 -8.95
CA GLN A 82 8.57 -5.19 -8.72
C GLN A 82 7.54 -5.18 -7.60
N TRP A 83 7.59 -4.15 -6.75
CA TRP A 83 6.59 -3.91 -5.73
C TRP A 83 5.39 -3.19 -6.33
N ARG A 84 4.20 -3.76 -6.10
CA ARG A 84 2.91 -3.26 -6.57
C ARG A 84 2.15 -2.62 -5.42
N SER A 85 1.89 -1.32 -5.48
CA SER A 85 1.00 -0.67 -4.52
C SER A 85 -0.43 -1.18 -4.72
N ILE A 86 -1.09 -1.52 -3.63
CA ILE A 86 -2.51 -1.93 -3.59
C ILE A 86 -3.36 -0.91 -2.83
N GLY A 87 -2.83 0.30 -2.65
CA GLY A 87 -3.52 1.40 -1.97
C GLY A 87 -3.84 1.07 -0.51
N PRO A 88 -4.95 1.57 0.06
CA PRO A 88 -5.98 2.36 -0.62
C PRO A 88 -5.48 3.73 -1.10
N LEU A 89 -6.27 4.34 -2.01
CA LEU A 89 -6.24 5.78 -2.26
C LEU A 89 -6.93 6.44 -1.07
N ARG A 90 -6.16 6.86 -0.09
CA ARG A 90 -6.62 7.53 1.12
C ARG A 90 -5.41 8.18 1.77
N GLY A 91 -5.49 9.49 1.92
CA GLY A 91 -4.37 10.25 2.46
C GLY A 91 -4.08 9.97 3.93
N GLY A 92 -2.87 10.35 4.34
CA GLY A 92 -2.36 10.37 5.71
C GLY A 92 -1.49 11.62 5.94
N ARG A 93 -0.94 11.76 7.15
CA ARG A 93 -0.48 13.05 7.70
C ARG A 93 0.38 13.91 6.77
N SER A 94 0.01 15.19 6.71
CA SER A 94 0.79 16.29 6.15
C SER A 94 0.91 17.40 7.18
N ILE A 95 2.15 17.85 7.43
CA ILE A 95 2.42 19.00 8.31
C ILE A 95 3.00 20.20 7.55
N ALA A 96 2.95 20.16 6.21
CA ALA A 96 3.57 21.17 5.36
C ALA A 96 2.85 21.32 4.01
N VAL A 97 2.42 22.55 3.68
CA VAL A 97 1.74 22.84 2.41
C VAL A 97 2.20 24.15 1.77
N SER A 98 2.15 24.21 0.44
CA SER A 98 2.29 25.47 -0.31
C SER A 98 1.55 25.41 -1.64
N GLY A 99 0.62 26.32 -1.84
CA GLY A 99 0.19 26.71 -3.18
C GLY A 99 1.27 27.50 -3.92
N VAL A 100 1.02 27.83 -5.18
CA VAL A 100 1.98 28.52 -6.05
C VAL A 100 1.43 29.85 -6.56
N LYS A 101 2.07 30.95 -6.15
CA LYS A 101 1.73 32.32 -6.57
C LYS A 101 1.75 32.45 -8.09
N GLY A 102 0.71 33.08 -8.64
CA GLY A 102 0.54 33.24 -10.10
C GLY A 102 0.31 31.94 -10.88
N ARG A 103 0.24 30.77 -10.22
CA ARG A 103 -0.10 29.47 -10.83
C ARG A 103 -1.15 28.74 -9.99
N PRO A 104 -2.40 29.26 -9.89
CA PRO A 104 -3.41 28.83 -8.89
C PRO A 104 -3.97 27.41 -9.07
N ARG A 105 -3.37 26.57 -9.92
CA ARG A 105 -3.64 25.12 -10.03
C ARG A 105 -2.42 24.26 -9.69
N GLU A 106 -1.24 24.85 -9.49
CA GLU A 106 -0.08 24.18 -8.93
C GLU A 106 -0.06 24.34 -7.41
N ALA A 107 0.15 23.23 -6.70
CA ALA A 107 0.32 23.23 -5.25
C ALA A 107 1.09 21.97 -4.82
N TYR A 108 1.62 21.98 -3.58
CA TYR A 108 2.43 20.93 -3.00
C TYR A 108 2.02 20.62 -1.55
N PHE A 109 2.06 19.34 -1.16
CA PHE A 109 2.04 18.92 0.25
C PHE A 109 3.16 17.94 0.58
N GLY A 110 3.68 18.03 1.80
CA GLY A 110 4.67 17.11 2.35
C GLY A 110 3.98 15.96 3.09
N ALA A 111 3.99 14.76 2.51
CA ALA A 111 3.44 13.58 3.15
C ALA A 111 4.45 13.02 4.17
N VAL A 112 4.00 12.78 5.39
CA VAL A 112 4.81 12.25 6.48
C VAL A 112 5.12 10.77 6.24
N GLY A 113 6.38 10.49 5.91
CA GLY A 113 6.87 9.18 5.45
C GLY A 113 6.52 8.87 3.99
N GLY A 114 5.94 9.84 3.26
CA GLY A 114 5.36 9.66 1.93
C GLY A 114 5.91 10.54 0.81
N GLY A 115 6.89 11.40 1.10
CA GLY A 115 7.55 12.28 0.12
C GLY A 115 6.77 13.57 -0.18
N LEU A 116 7.27 14.36 -1.13
CA LEU A 116 6.56 15.55 -1.61
C LEU A 116 5.59 15.18 -2.73
N TRP A 117 4.35 15.62 -2.60
CA TRP A 117 3.31 15.45 -3.62
C TRP A 117 2.98 16.78 -4.29
N LYS A 118 2.68 16.73 -5.58
CA LYS A 118 2.35 17.89 -6.43
C LYS A 118 1.06 17.67 -7.21
N THR A 119 0.23 18.71 -7.30
CA THR A 119 -0.85 18.84 -8.28
C THR A 119 -0.51 19.92 -9.32
N THR A 120 -1.12 19.84 -10.50
CA THR A 120 -1.09 20.88 -11.53
C THR A 120 -2.49 21.21 -12.10
N ASP A 121 -3.55 20.62 -11.53
CA ASP A 121 -4.93 20.76 -11.99
C ASP A 121 -5.89 21.33 -10.93
N GLY A 122 -5.36 21.77 -9.79
CA GLY A 122 -6.14 22.34 -8.69
C GLY A 122 -6.55 21.30 -7.64
N GLY A 123 -5.75 20.26 -7.45
CA GLY A 123 -5.96 19.22 -6.44
C GLY A 123 -6.85 18.06 -6.89
N ALA A 124 -7.25 18.00 -8.16
CA ALA A 124 -8.03 16.90 -8.71
C ALA A 124 -7.18 15.64 -8.97
N ASN A 125 -5.89 15.81 -9.24
CA ASN A 125 -4.90 14.73 -9.24
C ASN A 125 -3.61 15.18 -8.54
N TRP A 126 -3.01 14.26 -7.79
CA TRP A 126 -1.73 14.43 -7.08
C TRP A 126 -0.72 13.36 -7.53
N THR A 127 0.55 13.74 -7.61
CA THR A 127 1.67 12.85 -7.99
C THR A 127 2.86 13.04 -7.06
N PRO A 128 3.61 11.98 -6.69
CA PRO A 128 4.84 12.11 -5.93
C PRO A 128 5.96 12.65 -6.82
N VAL A 129 6.72 13.63 -6.34
CA VAL A 129 7.80 14.29 -7.11
C VAL A 129 9.20 14.07 -6.51
N THR A 130 9.31 13.21 -5.49
CA THR A 130 10.57 12.90 -4.78
C THR A 130 10.98 11.42 -4.84
N ASP A 131 10.09 10.53 -5.30
CA ASP A 131 10.34 9.08 -5.32
C ASP A 131 11.65 8.75 -6.07
N GLY A 132 12.60 8.14 -5.37
CA GLY A 132 13.92 7.77 -5.89
C GLY A 132 14.98 8.89 -5.95
N GLN A 133 14.68 10.10 -5.43
CA GLN A 133 15.59 11.26 -5.51
C GLN A 133 16.13 11.75 -4.15
N ILE A 134 15.50 11.38 -3.03
CA ILE A 134 15.86 11.82 -1.67
C ILE A 134 16.05 10.61 -0.73
N LYS A 135 16.54 10.86 0.50
CA LYS A 135 16.94 9.82 1.49
C LYS A 135 16.22 9.90 2.85
N SER A 136 15.17 10.71 2.92
CA SER A 136 14.08 10.57 3.88
C SER A 136 12.79 10.89 3.12
N ALA A 137 11.67 10.25 3.42
CA ALA A 137 10.37 10.63 2.89
C ALA A 137 9.49 11.40 3.89
N SER A 138 9.99 11.75 5.08
CA SER A 138 9.24 12.59 6.01
C SER A 138 9.44 14.07 5.67
N VAL A 139 8.53 14.67 4.89
CA VAL A 139 8.62 16.09 4.49
C VAL A 139 7.82 16.95 5.48
N GLY A 140 8.51 17.67 6.35
CA GLY A 140 7.92 18.48 7.42
C GLY A 140 7.90 20.00 7.19
N ALA A 141 8.54 20.49 6.13
CA ALA A 141 8.42 21.88 5.69
C ALA A 141 8.46 21.97 4.15
N VAL A 142 7.68 22.89 3.57
CA VAL A 142 7.66 23.19 2.13
C VAL A 142 7.64 24.70 1.95
N ALA A 143 8.43 25.22 1.01
CA ALA A 143 8.42 26.63 0.63
C ALA A 143 8.66 26.80 -0.88
N VAL A 144 7.72 27.44 -1.57
CA VAL A 144 7.85 27.86 -2.97
C VAL A 144 8.18 29.35 -3.01
N SER A 145 9.10 29.79 -3.89
CA SER A 145 9.43 31.21 -3.99
C SER A 145 8.35 32.02 -4.72
N GLU A 146 7.88 33.10 -4.09
CA GLU A 146 6.95 34.05 -4.71
C GLU A 146 7.53 34.81 -5.90
N SER A 147 8.87 34.92 -6.00
CA SER A 147 9.57 35.62 -7.10
C SER A 147 10.11 34.69 -8.18
N ASN A 148 10.24 33.39 -7.90
CA ASN A 148 10.55 32.37 -8.90
C ASN A 148 9.89 31.03 -8.52
N PRO A 149 8.64 30.78 -8.94
CA PRO A 149 7.88 29.57 -8.60
C PRO A 149 8.53 28.22 -8.94
N ASP A 150 9.54 28.18 -9.81
CA ASP A 150 10.28 26.94 -10.10
C ASP A 150 11.35 26.62 -9.03
N THR A 151 11.68 27.58 -8.16
CA THR A 151 12.51 27.37 -6.96
C THR A 151 11.66 26.91 -5.78
N VAL A 152 11.88 25.67 -5.34
CA VAL A 152 11.19 25.04 -4.20
C VAL A 152 12.22 24.53 -3.21
N PHE A 153 12.00 24.76 -1.91
CA PHE A 153 12.75 24.14 -0.83
C PHE A 153 11.84 23.23 -0.02
N ILE A 154 12.37 22.10 0.43
CA ILE A 154 11.71 21.20 1.38
C ILE A 154 12.63 20.93 2.58
N GLY A 155 12.04 20.90 3.76
CA GLY A 155 12.69 20.52 5.01
C GLY A 155 12.15 19.17 5.48
N MET A 156 13.05 18.33 5.98
CA MET A 156 12.76 16.94 6.31
C MET A 156 12.58 16.77 7.83
N GLY A 157 11.85 15.74 8.21
CA GLY A 157 11.53 15.41 9.60
C GLY A 157 10.41 16.27 10.21
N GLU A 158 9.84 15.81 11.31
CA GLU A 158 8.58 16.35 11.85
C GLU A 158 8.75 17.21 13.10
N SER A 159 8.37 18.49 13.02
CA SER A 159 8.35 19.41 14.18
C SER A 159 7.11 19.27 15.07
N CYS A 160 6.07 18.57 14.59
CA CYS A 160 4.87 18.22 15.37
C CYS A 160 5.13 16.93 16.17
N ILE A 161 5.99 17.02 17.17
CA ILE A 161 6.73 15.95 17.86
C ILE A 161 5.90 14.89 18.66
N ARG A 162 4.94 14.23 18.02
CA ARG A 162 4.14 13.09 18.55
C ARG A 162 5.00 11.84 18.78
N GLY A 163 4.46 10.82 19.47
CA GLY A 163 5.16 9.56 19.75
C GLY A 163 5.38 8.62 18.56
N ASN A 164 4.99 9.02 17.35
CA ASN A 164 5.12 8.26 16.09
C ASN A 164 5.87 9.04 14.99
N ILE A 165 6.63 10.08 15.36
CA ILE A 165 7.39 10.90 14.41
C ILE A 165 8.59 10.18 13.78
N MET A 166 8.95 10.65 12.59
CA MET A 166 10.07 10.17 11.80
C MET A 166 11.14 11.25 11.59
N PRO A 167 12.43 10.95 11.82
CA PRO A 167 13.52 11.88 11.54
C PRO A 167 13.65 12.23 10.05
N GLY A 168 14.12 13.44 9.81
CA GLY A 168 14.61 13.91 8.51
C GLY A 168 16.10 13.65 8.29
N ASP A 169 16.58 14.10 7.14
CA ASP A 169 18.00 14.19 6.77
C ASP A 169 18.40 15.61 6.33
N GLY A 170 17.64 16.64 6.72
CA GLY A 170 17.97 18.05 6.53
C GLY A 170 17.09 18.81 5.52
N VAL A 171 17.70 19.50 4.55
CA VAL A 171 16.99 20.36 3.58
C VAL A 171 17.38 20.02 2.15
N TYR A 172 16.39 19.97 1.25
CA TYR A 172 16.58 19.83 -0.20
C TYR A 172 16.05 21.05 -0.96
N LYS A 173 16.62 21.31 -2.14
CA LYS A 173 16.23 22.36 -3.08
C LYS A 173 15.94 21.76 -4.47
N SER A 174 14.91 22.28 -5.12
CA SER A 174 14.65 22.15 -6.56
C SER A 174 14.69 23.54 -7.22
N THR A 175 15.07 23.58 -8.50
CA THR A 175 15.04 24.79 -9.35
C THR A 175 14.27 24.58 -10.66
N ASP A 176 13.45 23.53 -10.74
CA ASP A 176 12.70 23.13 -11.94
C ASP A 176 11.23 22.74 -11.64
N ALA A 177 10.70 23.27 -10.54
CA ALA A 177 9.37 23.00 -9.98
C ALA A 177 9.16 21.56 -9.48
N GLY A 178 10.19 20.99 -8.85
CA GLY A 178 10.16 19.71 -8.16
C GLY A 178 10.53 18.49 -8.99
N LYS A 179 11.06 18.65 -10.22
CA LYS A 179 11.42 17.51 -11.09
C LYS A 179 12.76 16.92 -10.69
N THR A 180 13.71 17.76 -10.27
CA THR A 180 15.00 17.35 -9.69
C THR A 180 15.25 17.99 -8.34
N TRP A 181 15.96 17.26 -7.46
CA TRP A 181 16.27 17.67 -6.09
C TRP A 181 17.77 17.60 -5.80
N THR A 182 18.26 18.53 -4.98
CA THR A 182 19.64 18.59 -4.49
C THR A 182 19.62 18.81 -2.98
N HIS A 183 20.39 18.03 -2.23
CA HIS A 183 20.57 18.23 -0.78
C HIS A 183 21.42 19.49 -0.53
N VAL A 184 20.99 20.35 0.40
CA VAL A 184 21.59 21.66 0.65
C VAL A 184 21.93 21.93 2.13
N GLY A 185 22.02 20.88 2.96
CA GLY A 185 22.53 20.97 4.33
C GLY A 185 21.64 20.31 5.40
N PHE A 186 22.00 20.53 6.67
CA PHE A 186 21.27 20.05 7.86
C PHE A 186 21.20 18.51 8.05
N ALA A 187 22.19 17.76 7.53
CA ALA A 187 22.22 16.29 7.52
C ALA A 187 22.27 15.59 8.90
N ASP A 188 22.41 16.35 10.00
CA ASP A 188 22.38 15.84 11.38
C ASP A 188 21.23 16.46 12.21
N SER A 189 20.27 17.16 11.58
CA SER A 189 19.01 17.55 12.25
C SER A 189 17.92 16.50 12.04
N ASP A 190 17.17 16.21 13.11
CA ASP A 190 16.03 15.28 13.04
C ASP A 190 14.77 15.96 12.47
N ALA A 191 14.64 17.30 12.50
CA ALA A 191 13.45 18.00 12.01
C ALA A 191 13.65 19.49 11.64
N ILE A 192 13.17 19.87 10.47
CA ILE A 192 13.08 21.27 10.02
C ILE A 192 11.67 21.82 10.25
N SER A 193 11.51 22.74 11.19
CA SER A 193 10.19 23.28 11.58
C SER A 193 9.56 24.19 10.52
N LYS A 194 10.35 25.06 9.88
CA LYS A 194 9.84 25.97 8.86
C LYS A 194 10.92 26.50 7.93
N ILE A 195 10.54 26.77 6.69
CA ILE A 195 11.37 27.45 5.68
C ILE A 195 10.63 28.71 5.22
N ARG A 196 11.34 29.82 5.07
CA ARG A 196 10.82 31.07 4.48
C ARG A 196 11.80 31.61 3.45
N ILE A 197 11.31 31.86 2.24
CA ILE A 197 12.08 32.47 1.15
C ILE A 197 11.77 33.97 1.12
N HIS A 198 12.79 34.81 0.90
CA HIS A 198 12.62 36.26 0.81
C HIS A 198 11.76 36.62 -0.42
N PRO A 199 10.70 37.44 -0.28
CA PRO A 199 9.62 37.54 -1.28
C PRO A 199 10.09 37.99 -2.67
N THR A 200 11.16 38.77 -2.75
CA THR A 200 11.74 39.29 -4.00
C THR A 200 13.14 38.74 -4.35
N ASN A 201 13.66 37.77 -3.60
CA ASN A 201 14.97 37.17 -3.88
C ASN A 201 15.03 35.69 -3.45
N PRO A 202 15.02 34.72 -4.38
CA PRO A 202 15.02 33.29 -4.05
C PRO A 202 16.33 32.78 -3.43
N ASP A 203 17.42 33.56 -3.47
CA ASP A 203 18.70 33.16 -2.88
C ASP A 203 18.84 33.54 -1.39
N ILE A 204 17.93 34.36 -0.86
CA ILE A 204 17.85 34.65 0.59
C ILE A 204 16.74 33.77 1.19
N VAL A 205 17.14 32.81 2.01
CA VAL A 205 16.22 31.83 2.64
C VAL A 205 16.55 31.68 4.11
N PHE A 206 15.52 31.52 4.92
CA PHE A 206 15.62 31.26 6.36
C PHE A 206 15.06 29.88 6.69
N VAL A 207 15.76 29.18 7.59
CA VAL A 207 15.40 27.86 8.09
C VAL A 207 15.26 27.96 9.61
N ALA A 208 14.09 27.57 10.13
CA ALA A 208 13.86 27.31 11.55
C ALA A 208 14.11 25.83 11.80
N ASP A 209 15.26 25.52 12.41
CA ASP A 209 15.71 24.15 12.69
C ASP A 209 15.33 23.75 14.13
N PHE A 210 14.60 22.64 14.29
CA PHE A 210 14.30 22.09 15.61
C PHE A 210 15.52 21.43 16.25
N GLY A 211 16.46 20.94 15.44
CA GLY A 211 17.56 20.05 15.80
C GLY A 211 17.09 18.64 16.15
N LYS A 212 17.78 17.98 17.08
CA LYS A 212 17.47 16.58 17.45
C LYS A 212 16.34 16.44 18.46
N TYR A 213 15.53 15.39 18.29
CA TYR A 213 14.36 15.10 19.12
C TYR A 213 14.69 14.79 20.57
N SER A 214 15.67 13.90 20.77
CA SER A 214 15.86 13.16 22.03
C SER A 214 17.09 13.56 22.83
N VAL A 215 17.96 14.40 22.26
CA VAL A 215 19.22 14.86 22.85
C VAL A 215 19.44 16.36 22.60
N PRO A 216 20.21 17.06 23.45
CA PRO A 216 20.69 18.39 23.14
C PRO A 216 21.59 18.36 21.89
N SER A 217 21.49 19.35 21.01
CA SER A 217 22.16 19.37 19.71
C SER A 217 22.48 20.80 19.24
N ASP A 218 23.59 20.98 18.54
CA ASP A 218 24.09 22.29 18.11
C ASP A 218 23.51 22.73 16.75
N GLU A 219 22.70 21.89 16.11
CA GLU A 219 21.96 22.21 14.89
C GLU A 219 20.77 23.14 15.18
N ARG A 220 20.31 23.19 16.43
CA ARG A 220 19.17 24.03 16.86
C ARG A 220 19.35 25.52 16.54
N GLY A 221 18.29 26.17 16.07
CA GLY A 221 18.20 27.63 15.92
C GLY A 221 17.58 28.12 14.59
N VAL A 222 17.73 29.42 14.30
CA VAL A 222 17.38 29.98 12.98
C VAL A 222 18.64 30.22 12.16
N PHE A 223 18.61 29.80 10.90
CA PHE A 223 19.69 29.96 9.94
C PHE A 223 19.25 30.82 8.76
N LYS A 224 20.21 31.49 8.14
CA LYS A 224 20.07 32.32 6.95
C LYS A 224 21.07 31.89 5.89
N THR A 225 20.62 31.75 4.65
CA THR A 225 21.48 31.76 3.45
C THR A 225 21.26 33.06 2.68
N ALA A 226 22.24 33.43 1.86
CA ALA A 226 22.15 34.53 0.90
C ALA A 226 22.72 34.14 -0.50
N ASP A 227 22.98 32.85 -0.72
CA ASP A 227 23.54 32.29 -1.95
C ASP A 227 22.70 31.14 -2.54
N GLY A 228 21.47 31.00 -2.04
CA GLY A 228 20.52 29.97 -2.46
C GLY A 228 20.70 28.62 -1.79
N GLY A 229 21.32 28.57 -0.61
CA GLY A 229 21.48 27.36 0.20
C GLY A 229 22.84 26.66 0.04
N LYS A 230 23.84 27.30 -0.56
CA LYS A 230 25.21 26.75 -0.67
C LYS A 230 25.98 26.95 0.64
N THR A 231 25.71 28.06 1.34
CA THR A 231 26.21 28.33 2.69
C THR A 231 25.08 28.80 3.61
N TRP A 232 25.21 28.47 4.91
CA TRP A 232 24.24 28.81 5.95
C TRP A 232 24.94 29.44 7.15
N LYS A 233 24.44 30.59 7.58
CA LYS A 233 24.84 31.30 8.80
C LYS A 233 23.77 31.06 9.87
N LYS A 234 24.13 30.54 11.05
CA LYS A 234 23.23 30.57 12.21
C LYS A 234 23.09 32.03 12.68
N VAL A 235 21.87 32.53 12.78
CA VAL A 235 21.56 33.94 13.12
C VAL A 235 20.78 34.13 14.41
N LEU A 236 20.06 33.11 14.88
CA LEU A 236 19.42 33.11 16.20
C LEU A 236 19.67 31.76 16.89
N PHE A 237 20.14 31.83 18.13
CA PHE A 237 20.46 30.70 19.00
C PHE A 237 20.25 31.10 20.47
N LYS A 238 19.93 30.12 21.32
CA LYS A 238 19.80 30.31 22.78
C LYS A 238 20.75 29.36 23.50
N ASP A 239 20.55 28.07 23.27
CA ASP A 239 21.31 26.95 23.79
C ASP A 239 21.01 25.69 22.94
N ASN A 240 21.68 24.58 23.25
CA ASN A 240 21.52 23.32 22.54
C ASN A 240 20.27 22.49 22.92
N LYS A 241 19.34 23.02 23.72
CA LYS A 241 18.03 22.40 24.01
C LYS A 241 16.87 23.09 23.31
N THR A 242 17.10 24.30 22.81
CA THR A 242 16.05 25.21 22.34
C THR A 242 16.08 25.33 20.82
N GLY A 243 15.20 24.58 20.15
CA GLY A 243 15.01 24.62 18.69
C GLY A 243 14.28 25.88 18.24
N ALA A 244 14.23 26.13 16.93
CA ALA A 244 13.31 27.11 16.35
C ALA A 244 12.01 26.42 15.91
N ALA A 245 10.86 26.99 16.31
CA ALA A 245 9.52 26.46 16.01
C ALA A 245 8.84 27.18 14.84
N ASP A 246 9.07 28.49 14.69
CA ASP A 246 8.49 29.30 13.61
C ASP A 246 9.41 30.48 13.27
N VAL A 247 9.32 30.95 12.03
CA VAL A 247 9.96 32.19 11.56
C VAL A 247 9.04 32.85 10.53
N ALA A 248 8.83 34.16 10.67
CA ALA A 248 7.93 34.95 9.85
C ALA A 248 8.66 36.19 9.30
N ILE A 249 8.43 36.49 8.02
CA ILE A 249 9.02 37.62 7.29
C ILE A 249 7.88 38.57 6.92
N ASP A 250 8.03 39.87 7.17
CA ASP A 250 7.11 40.87 6.62
C ASP A 250 7.29 40.94 5.08
N ARG A 251 6.23 40.56 4.34
CA ARG A 251 6.20 40.59 2.87
C ARG A 251 6.43 42.00 2.28
N LYS A 252 6.09 43.07 3.01
CA LYS A 252 6.26 44.47 2.58
C LYS A 252 7.60 45.07 3.02
N ASN A 253 8.16 44.63 4.14
CA ASN A 253 9.47 45.07 4.62
C ASN A 253 10.28 43.90 5.18
N PRO A 254 10.96 43.09 4.34
CA PRO A 254 11.67 41.88 4.76
C PRO A 254 12.80 42.07 5.78
N ASN A 255 13.17 43.32 6.11
CA ASN A 255 14.07 43.58 7.24
C ASN A 255 13.39 43.29 8.59
N VAL A 256 12.06 43.48 8.66
CA VAL A 256 11.24 43.17 9.84
C VAL A 256 10.86 41.70 9.80
N MET A 257 11.27 40.98 10.85
CA MET A 257 11.05 39.55 10.98
C MET A 257 10.77 39.18 12.43
N PHE A 258 10.10 38.07 12.64
CA PHE A 258 9.87 37.48 13.96
C PHE A 258 10.23 36.00 13.95
N ALA A 259 10.69 35.48 15.08
CA ALA A 259 11.05 34.07 15.25
C ALA A 259 10.64 33.56 16.63
N ALA A 260 10.24 32.29 16.68
CA ALA A 260 9.92 31.58 17.91
C ALA A 260 10.97 30.52 18.20
N LEU A 261 11.60 30.58 19.37
CA LEU A 261 12.42 29.49 19.91
C LEU A 261 11.61 28.70 20.94
N TRP A 262 11.86 27.39 21.01
CA TRP A 262 11.08 26.43 21.77
C TRP A 262 12.02 25.39 22.42
N GLU A 263 12.07 25.38 23.74
CA GLU A 263 12.76 24.33 24.50
C GLU A 263 11.83 23.12 24.61
N ALA A 264 12.17 22.04 23.89
CA ALA A 264 11.37 20.82 23.82
C ALA A 264 12.18 19.60 23.39
N TYR A 265 11.71 18.42 23.81
CA TYR A 265 12.25 17.13 23.43
C TYR A 265 11.16 16.04 23.35
N ARG A 266 11.40 15.03 22.51
CA ARG A 266 10.67 13.76 22.48
C ARG A 266 11.62 12.61 22.70
N ILE A 267 11.30 11.74 23.65
CA ILE A 267 11.88 10.41 23.80
C ILE A 267 10.79 9.34 23.67
N GLU A 268 11.18 8.06 23.61
CA GLU A 268 10.27 6.93 23.42
C GLU A 268 9.06 6.98 24.39
N TYR A 269 9.32 7.24 25.68
CA TYR A 269 8.34 7.20 26.77
C TYR A 269 7.91 8.58 27.31
N GLN A 270 8.38 9.70 26.74
CA GLN A 270 8.07 11.04 27.28
C GLN A 270 8.17 12.18 26.25
N MET A 271 7.32 13.19 26.45
CA MET A 271 7.35 14.52 25.83
C MET A 271 7.66 15.59 26.89
N SER A 272 8.36 16.66 26.52
CA SER A 272 8.27 17.94 27.23
C SER A 272 8.17 19.12 26.26
N SER A 273 7.12 19.94 26.42
CA SER A 273 6.95 21.24 25.75
C SER A 273 7.14 22.40 26.72
N GLY A 274 8.07 23.30 26.39
CA GLY A 274 8.30 24.55 27.10
C GLY A 274 9.35 24.47 28.20
N GLY A 275 10.16 25.53 28.28
CA GLY A 275 11.28 25.66 29.20
C GLY A 275 11.83 27.09 29.20
N PRO A 276 12.80 27.43 30.07
CA PRO A 276 13.39 28.76 30.16
C PRO A 276 14.05 29.28 28.87
N GLY A 277 14.43 28.40 27.94
CA GLY A 277 15.00 28.78 26.64
C GLY A 277 13.96 29.33 25.64
N SER A 278 12.70 28.89 25.75
CA SER A 278 11.60 29.29 24.86
C SER A 278 11.35 30.80 24.87
N GLY A 279 11.10 31.39 23.70
CA GLY A 279 10.84 32.82 23.60
C GLY A 279 10.45 33.32 22.22
N LEU A 280 9.92 34.55 22.17
CA LEU A 280 9.56 35.27 20.96
C LEU A 280 10.61 36.36 20.69
N TYR A 281 11.11 36.43 19.47
CA TYR A 281 12.20 37.32 19.05
C TYR A 281 11.78 38.17 17.84
N LYS A 282 12.34 39.38 17.73
CA LYS A 282 12.14 40.30 16.60
C LYS A 282 13.48 40.75 16.02
N SER A 283 13.55 40.78 14.69
CA SER A 283 14.60 41.44 13.89
C SER A 283 14.05 42.71 13.22
N THR A 284 14.92 43.67 12.95
CA THR A 284 14.64 44.84 12.09
C THR A 284 15.74 45.12 11.06
N ASP A 285 16.64 44.17 10.83
CA ASP A 285 17.84 44.30 9.96
C ASP A 285 17.98 43.15 8.94
N GLY A 286 16.89 42.42 8.69
CA GLY A 286 16.90 41.26 7.78
C GLY A 286 17.44 40.00 8.44
N GLY A 287 17.25 39.86 9.75
CA GLY A 287 17.59 38.67 10.52
C GLY A 287 19.07 38.55 10.83
N GLU A 288 19.83 39.64 10.80
CA GLU A 288 21.25 39.67 11.20
C GLU A 288 21.40 39.80 12.72
N THR A 289 20.48 40.52 13.39
CA THR A 289 20.40 40.60 14.85
C THR A 289 18.96 40.46 15.35
N TRP A 290 18.80 39.93 16.57
CA TRP A 290 17.51 39.55 17.13
C TRP A 290 17.39 40.04 18.58
N ARG A 291 16.29 40.73 18.89
CA ARG A 291 15.91 41.13 20.25
C ARG A 291 14.84 40.18 20.78
N GLU A 292 15.02 39.65 21.99
CA GLU A 292 13.94 38.95 22.69
C GLU A 292 12.83 39.93 23.10
N ILE A 293 11.58 39.57 22.81
CA ILE A 293 10.37 40.35 23.11
C ILE A 293 9.33 39.57 23.92
N THR A 294 9.63 38.35 24.37
CA THR A 294 8.75 37.42 25.12
C THR A 294 8.02 38.06 26.31
N ARG A 295 8.57 39.15 26.88
CA ARG A 295 8.08 39.85 28.08
C ARG A 295 7.63 41.29 27.81
N HIS A 296 7.34 41.64 26.55
CA HIS A 296 6.73 42.92 26.19
C HIS A 296 5.32 43.08 26.79
N GLN A 297 4.88 44.33 26.94
CA GLN A 297 3.63 44.66 27.62
C GLN A 297 2.42 43.98 26.96
N GLY A 298 1.67 43.21 27.75
CA GLY A 298 0.46 42.50 27.31
C GLY A 298 0.66 41.04 26.93
N LEU A 299 1.91 40.55 26.85
CA LEU A 299 2.22 39.12 26.73
C LEU A 299 2.18 38.41 28.11
N PRO A 300 2.00 37.08 28.15
CA PRO A 300 1.85 36.34 29.40
C PRO A 300 3.18 36.22 30.17
N SER A 301 3.07 36.22 31.50
CA SER A 301 4.17 35.96 32.42
C SER A 301 4.39 34.46 32.65
N GLY A 302 5.53 34.10 33.25
CA GLY A 302 5.90 32.70 33.52
C GLY A 302 6.42 31.96 32.28
N LEU A 303 6.39 30.63 32.33
CA LEU A 303 6.95 29.78 31.29
C LEU A 303 6.15 29.88 29.98
N VAL A 304 6.83 29.76 28.83
CA VAL A 304 6.18 29.67 27.51
C VAL A 304 6.66 28.43 26.77
N GLY A 305 5.76 27.84 25.98
CA GLY A 305 6.02 26.66 25.17
C GLY A 305 6.16 27.00 23.69
N LYS A 306 5.48 26.25 22.82
CA LYS A 306 5.44 26.52 21.38
C LYS A 306 4.76 27.87 21.11
N VAL A 307 5.28 28.61 20.13
CA VAL A 307 4.71 29.88 19.64
C VAL A 307 4.73 29.87 18.13
N SER A 308 3.63 30.30 17.50
CA SER A 308 3.56 30.57 16.06
C SER A 308 3.12 32.00 15.79
N ILE A 309 3.51 32.55 14.63
CA ILE A 309 3.53 33.99 14.36
C ILE A 309 2.94 34.32 12.98
N GLY A 310 1.88 35.13 12.96
CA GLY A 310 1.25 35.62 11.73
C GLY A 310 1.43 37.14 11.57
N ILE A 311 2.18 37.58 10.56
CA ILE A 311 2.30 39.00 10.17
C ILE A 311 1.28 39.26 9.06
N SER A 312 0.38 40.24 9.19
CA SER A 312 -0.57 40.52 8.10
C SER A 312 0.12 41.18 6.91
N GLY A 313 -0.14 40.67 5.70
CA GLY A 313 0.29 41.33 4.48
C GLY A 313 -0.42 42.68 4.25
N ALA A 314 -1.58 42.91 4.86
CA ALA A 314 -2.34 44.16 4.71
C ALA A 314 -1.69 45.32 5.47
N ASP A 315 -1.21 45.07 6.70
CA ASP A 315 -0.61 46.08 7.59
C ASP A 315 0.54 45.46 8.40
N SER A 316 1.77 45.87 8.11
CA SER A 316 3.01 45.43 8.78
C SER A 316 3.03 45.65 10.29
N ASN A 317 2.19 46.55 10.82
CA ASN A 317 2.08 46.77 12.26
C ASN A 317 1.21 45.71 12.95
N ARG A 318 0.32 45.04 12.20
CA ARG A 318 -0.56 44.00 12.71
C ARG A 318 0.14 42.64 12.70
N VAL A 319 0.54 42.22 13.89
CA VAL A 319 1.17 40.91 14.14
C VAL A 319 0.31 40.12 15.12
N TYR A 320 0.14 38.83 14.85
CA TYR A 320 -0.52 37.86 15.72
C TYR A 320 0.51 36.86 16.28
N ALA A 321 0.33 36.44 17.52
CA ALA A 321 1.11 35.39 18.15
C ALA A 321 0.16 34.44 18.90
N LEU A 322 0.25 33.14 18.60
CA LEU A 322 -0.49 32.09 19.30
C LEU A 322 0.49 31.39 20.25
N ILE A 323 0.23 31.47 21.56
CA ILE A 323 1.24 31.20 22.60
C ILE A 323 0.79 30.09 23.55
N GLU A 324 1.61 29.04 23.68
CA GLU A 324 1.52 28.07 24.77
C GLU A 324 1.98 28.70 26.09
N ASN A 325 1.04 28.83 27.03
CA ASN A 325 1.21 29.25 28.42
C ASN A 325 -0.08 28.83 29.16
N GLU A 326 -0.08 28.70 30.48
CA GLU A 326 -1.31 28.38 31.24
C GLU A 326 -2.41 29.42 30.97
N ASN A 327 -2.04 30.70 31.02
CA ASN A 327 -2.86 31.86 30.64
C ASN A 327 -2.64 32.29 29.17
N GLY A 328 -2.21 31.35 28.32
CA GLY A 328 -1.96 31.56 26.89
C GLY A 328 -3.22 31.70 26.05
N GLY A 329 -3.01 31.92 24.75
CA GLY A 329 -4.07 32.26 23.80
C GLY A 329 -3.52 32.90 22.54
N LEU A 330 -4.42 33.48 21.75
CA LEU A 330 -4.10 34.33 20.60
C LEU A 330 -3.95 35.78 21.06
N PHE A 331 -2.78 36.35 20.83
CA PHE A 331 -2.46 37.75 21.07
C PHE A 331 -2.32 38.49 19.72
N SER A 332 -2.64 39.79 19.72
CA SER A 332 -2.31 40.68 18.60
C SER A 332 -1.57 41.94 19.07
N SER A 333 -0.80 42.52 18.16
CA SER A 333 -0.16 43.82 18.28
C SER A 333 -0.66 44.71 17.14
N ASP A 334 -0.70 46.03 17.38
CA ASP A 334 -0.98 47.07 16.37
C ASP A 334 0.24 48.00 16.18
N ASP A 335 1.41 47.61 16.69
CA ASP A 335 2.65 48.42 16.73
C ASP A 335 3.92 47.60 16.40
N ALA A 336 3.75 46.55 15.58
CA ALA A 336 4.80 45.60 15.21
C ALA A 336 5.50 44.96 16.42
N GLY A 337 4.73 44.56 17.43
CA GLY A 337 5.16 43.76 18.58
C GLY A 337 5.79 44.53 19.74
N ALA A 338 5.62 45.85 19.83
CA ALA A 338 6.05 46.64 20.98
C ALA A 338 5.08 46.48 22.17
N THR A 339 3.78 46.47 21.91
CA THR A 339 2.71 46.14 22.87
C THR A 339 1.73 45.13 22.27
N TRP A 340 1.08 44.37 23.15
CA TRP A 340 0.22 43.24 22.79
C TRP A 340 -1.12 43.26 23.54
N LYS A 341 -2.11 42.60 22.97
CA LYS A 341 -3.48 42.45 23.49
C LYS A 341 -3.88 41.00 23.37
N LEU A 342 -4.42 40.41 24.44
CA LEU A 342 -5.05 39.09 24.39
C LEU A 342 -6.37 39.21 23.63
N MET A 343 -6.49 38.52 22.49
CA MET A 343 -7.68 38.55 21.63
C MET A 343 -8.59 37.36 21.89
N ASN A 344 -8.02 36.19 22.18
CA ASN A 344 -8.78 34.97 22.47
C ASN A 344 -8.03 34.04 23.42
N ALA A 345 -8.67 33.66 24.53
CA ALA A 345 -8.11 32.76 25.55
C ALA A 345 -8.57 31.29 25.42
N GLY A 346 -9.42 30.98 24.42
CA GLY A 346 -10.06 29.68 24.26
C GLY A 346 -9.06 28.52 24.17
N ARG A 347 -9.28 27.45 24.94
CA ARG A 347 -8.40 26.27 24.89
C ARG A 347 -8.49 25.51 23.56
N ASN A 348 -9.58 25.65 22.79
CA ASN A 348 -9.78 24.99 21.48
C ASN A 348 -8.80 25.43 20.37
N ILE A 349 -8.15 26.60 20.50
CA ILE A 349 -7.08 27.04 19.58
C ILE A 349 -5.67 26.71 20.10
N ARG A 350 -5.56 26.03 21.25
CA ARG A 350 -4.28 25.68 21.90
C ARG A 350 -4.34 24.37 22.70
N GLN A 351 -5.14 23.41 22.24
CA GLN A 351 -5.05 22.02 22.73
C GLN A 351 -3.68 21.46 22.31
N ARG A 352 -3.12 20.50 23.06
CA ARG A 352 -1.91 19.71 22.71
C ARG A 352 -0.85 20.52 21.95
N ALA A 353 -0.37 21.60 22.57
CA ALA A 353 0.27 22.72 21.87
C ALA A 353 1.61 22.38 21.19
N PHE A 354 2.27 21.29 21.59
CA PHE A 354 3.43 20.73 20.87
C PHE A 354 3.05 20.20 19.47
N TYR A 355 1.85 19.59 19.33
CA TYR A 355 1.37 18.99 18.08
C TYR A 355 0.76 20.03 17.15
N TYR A 356 -0.03 20.98 17.67
CA TYR A 356 -0.63 22.07 16.87
C TYR A 356 0.01 23.44 17.20
N THR A 357 -0.80 24.48 17.47
CA THR A 357 -0.38 25.86 17.75
C THR A 357 0.28 26.52 16.54
N HIS A 358 -0.53 26.71 15.49
CA HIS A 358 -0.16 27.44 14.27
C HIS A 358 -1.14 28.60 14.02
N VAL A 359 -0.65 29.76 13.57
CA VAL A 359 -1.48 30.94 13.25
C VAL A 359 -1.04 31.63 11.97
N PHE A 360 -2.00 31.97 11.12
CA PHE A 360 -1.77 32.54 9.79
C PHE A 360 -2.60 33.80 9.60
N ALA A 361 -1.95 34.91 9.28
CA ALA A 361 -2.62 36.19 9.01
C ALA A 361 -2.92 36.32 7.51
N ASP A 362 -4.08 36.88 7.18
CA ASP A 362 -4.49 37.08 5.78
C ASP A 362 -3.59 38.13 5.09
N PRO A 363 -3.16 37.89 3.83
CA PRO A 363 -2.31 38.79 3.08
C PRO A 363 -2.99 40.11 2.67
N ASN A 364 -4.32 40.10 2.53
CA ASN A 364 -5.10 41.22 1.98
C ASN A 364 -6.05 41.86 3.01
N ASN A 365 -6.29 41.21 4.16
CA ASN A 365 -7.10 41.78 5.26
C ASN A 365 -6.37 41.70 6.61
N LYS A 366 -6.24 42.82 7.31
CA LYS A 366 -5.53 42.88 8.60
C LYS A 366 -6.26 42.19 9.77
N ASP A 367 -7.59 42.14 9.72
CA ASP A 367 -8.44 41.61 10.79
C ASP A 367 -8.90 40.16 10.51
N THR A 368 -8.58 39.60 9.33
CA THR A 368 -8.73 38.17 9.05
C THR A 368 -7.51 37.38 9.54
N VAL A 369 -7.75 36.33 10.32
CA VAL A 369 -6.71 35.46 10.89
C VAL A 369 -7.23 34.03 11.03
N TYR A 370 -6.35 33.06 10.82
CA TYR A 370 -6.63 31.62 10.87
C TYR A 370 -5.78 30.96 11.97
N MET A 371 -6.35 30.00 12.71
CA MET A 371 -5.65 29.23 13.75
C MET A 371 -5.92 27.74 13.55
N LEU A 372 -4.86 26.93 13.59
CA LEU A 372 -4.96 25.48 13.42
C LEU A 372 -4.81 24.72 14.75
N ASN A 373 -5.63 23.68 14.88
CA ASN A 373 -5.67 22.75 16.01
C ASN A 373 -6.37 21.45 15.55
N THR A 374 -6.98 20.68 16.47
CA THR A 374 -7.92 19.58 16.15
C THR A 374 -9.08 20.00 15.23
N SER A 375 -9.30 21.32 15.04
CA SER A 375 -10.07 21.88 13.93
C SER A 375 -9.43 23.18 13.43
N ALA A 376 -9.54 23.47 12.14
CA ALA A 376 -9.14 24.75 11.56
C ALA A 376 -10.19 25.83 11.84
N PHE A 377 -9.75 26.97 12.39
CA PHE A 377 -10.60 28.11 12.72
C PHE A 377 -10.24 29.35 11.90
N ARG A 378 -11.25 30.06 11.41
CA ARG A 378 -11.14 31.36 10.74
C ARG A 378 -11.82 32.45 11.55
N SER A 379 -11.23 33.64 11.60
CA SER A 379 -11.78 34.85 12.19
C SER A 379 -11.69 36.02 11.20
N THR A 380 -12.56 37.03 11.35
CA THR A 380 -12.54 38.28 10.55
C THR A 380 -12.66 39.54 11.42
N ASP A 381 -12.43 39.42 12.74
CA ASP A 381 -12.51 40.53 13.70
C ASP A 381 -11.26 40.67 14.58
N GLY A 382 -10.14 40.11 14.14
CA GLY A 382 -8.87 40.03 14.87
C GLY A 382 -8.77 38.84 15.82
N GLY A 383 -9.58 37.78 15.64
CA GLY A 383 -9.51 36.53 16.40
C GLY A 383 -10.52 36.39 17.54
N LYS A 384 -11.44 37.36 17.73
CA LYS A 384 -12.39 37.39 18.85
C LYS A 384 -13.52 36.40 18.65
N THR A 385 -14.08 36.35 17.44
CA THR A 385 -15.06 35.34 17.02
C THR A 385 -14.42 34.34 16.06
N LEU A 386 -14.86 33.08 16.12
CA LEU A 386 -14.29 31.96 15.37
C LEU A 386 -15.39 31.23 14.59
N ALA A 387 -15.14 30.98 13.31
CA ALA A 387 -15.86 30.02 12.49
C ALA A 387 -14.97 28.78 12.27
N ASN A 388 -15.53 27.57 12.37
CA ASN A 388 -14.82 26.35 11.99
C ASN A 388 -14.87 26.18 10.46
N ILE A 389 -13.71 26.00 9.83
CA ILE A 389 -13.55 25.81 8.38
C ILE A 389 -13.07 24.40 7.98
N GLY A 390 -12.64 23.56 8.92
CA GLY A 390 -12.18 22.19 8.65
C GLY A 390 -13.30 21.22 8.24
N ASN A 391 -14.57 21.59 8.43
CA ASN A 391 -15.72 20.80 7.97
C ASN A 391 -15.67 20.60 6.45
N GLY A 392 -15.38 19.38 6.00
CA GLY A 392 -15.33 18.98 4.58
C GLY A 392 -13.98 18.42 4.12
N THR A 393 -12.95 18.48 4.97
CA THR A 393 -11.66 17.79 4.84
C THR A 393 -11.39 16.99 6.13
N HIS A 394 -10.23 16.36 6.27
CA HIS A 394 -9.83 15.69 7.50
C HIS A 394 -9.66 16.65 8.69
N GLY A 395 -9.62 16.10 9.90
CA GLY A 395 -9.26 16.82 11.12
C GLY A 395 -7.74 16.87 11.35
N ASP A 396 -7.37 17.47 12.48
CA ASP A 396 -5.99 17.67 12.95
C ASP A 396 -5.10 18.43 11.94
N HIS A 397 -5.16 19.76 12.03
CA HIS A 397 -4.58 20.67 11.05
C HIS A 397 -3.24 21.25 11.55
N HIS A 398 -2.26 21.31 10.66
CA HIS A 398 -0.84 21.56 10.97
C HIS A 398 -0.17 22.64 10.13
N ASP A 399 -0.58 22.87 8.87
CA ASP A 399 -0.06 23.98 8.07
C ASP A 399 -1.12 24.62 7.16
N PHE A 400 -0.90 25.89 6.80
CA PHE A 400 -1.83 26.67 5.98
C PHE A 400 -1.09 27.56 4.99
N TRP A 401 -1.61 27.61 3.77
CA TRP A 401 -1.20 28.56 2.75
C TRP A 401 -2.41 29.38 2.30
N ILE A 402 -2.22 30.69 2.18
CA ILE A 402 -3.23 31.63 1.68
C ILE A 402 -2.63 32.29 0.46
N ASP A 403 -3.34 32.28 -0.66
CA ASP A 403 -2.86 32.91 -1.88
C ASP A 403 -2.67 34.42 -1.64
N PRO A 404 -1.46 34.98 -1.84
CA PRO A 404 -1.25 36.42 -1.71
C PRO A 404 -2.12 37.22 -2.68
N ASP A 405 -2.51 36.64 -3.82
CA ASP A 405 -3.24 37.33 -4.88
C ASP A 405 -4.78 37.11 -4.80
N ASP A 406 -5.26 36.11 -4.03
CA ASP A 406 -6.69 35.86 -3.75
C ASP A 406 -6.91 35.16 -2.39
N SER A 407 -7.27 35.92 -1.34
CA SER A 407 -7.52 35.35 0.01
C SER A 407 -8.72 34.40 0.13
N SER A 408 -9.44 34.08 -0.95
CA SER A 408 -10.43 32.98 -0.99
C SER A 408 -9.83 31.63 -1.39
N HIS A 409 -8.67 31.65 -2.06
CA HIS A 409 -7.85 30.48 -2.41
C HIS A 409 -6.87 30.16 -1.28
N VAL A 410 -7.00 28.95 -0.73
CA VAL A 410 -6.17 28.44 0.38
C VAL A 410 -5.80 26.97 0.16
N MET A 411 -4.77 26.54 0.88
CA MET A 411 -4.43 25.13 1.05
C MET A 411 -4.23 24.83 2.54
N ASP A 412 -4.76 23.70 2.99
CA ASP A 412 -4.67 23.18 4.35
C ASP A 412 -3.84 21.89 4.35
N GLY A 413 -2.98 21.73 5.36
CA GLY A 413 -2.19 20.54 5.63
C GLY A 413 -2.62 19.92 6.96
N ASN A 414 -3.10 18.68 6.92
CA ASN A 414 -3.75 18.01 8.05
C ASN A 414 -3.44 16.50 8.10
N ASP A 415 -4.02 15.77 9.06
CA ASP A 415 -3.76 14.33 9.23
C ASP A 415 -4.35 13.42 8.12
N GLY A 416 -5.13 13.99 7.18
CA GLY A 416 -5.55 13.37 5.92
C GLY A 416 -4.71 13.77 4.71
N GLY A 417 -3.91 14.84 4.77
CA GLY A 417 -2.97 15.22 3.70
C GLY A 417 -3.06 16.69 3.31
N GLY A 418 -3.09 16.97 2.00
CA GLY A 418 -3.14 18.33 1.46
C GLY A 418 -4.47 18.62 0.74
N ALA A 419 -5.30 19.48 1.34
CA ALA A 419 -6.59 19.88 0.79
C ALA A 419 -6.58 21.33 0.29
N ILE A 420 -7.21 21.60 -0.86
CA ILE A 420 -7.32 22.95 -1.45
C ILE A 420 -8.76 23.44 -1.36
N SER A 421 -8.97 24.72 -1.07
CA SER A 421 -10.26 25.39 -1.22
C SER A 421 -10.12 26.68 -2.02
N TYR A 422 -11.02 26.89 -2.97
CA TYR A 422 -11.16 28.13 -3.74
C TYR A 422 -12.29 29.03 -3.21
N ASN A 423 -12.82 28.74 -2.01
CA ASN A 423 -13.95 29.47 -1.43
C ASN A 423 -14.01 29.39 0.11
N VAL A 424 -12.88 29.46 0.82
CA VAL A 424 -12.76 29.24 2.28
C VAL A 424 -13.70 30.09 3.17
N ALA A 425 -14.33 31.13 2.62
CA ALA A 425 -15.32 31.95 3.29
C ALA A 425 -16.76 31.39 3.29
N THR A 426 -17.06 30.29 2.58
CA THR A 426 -18.38 29.63 2.64
C THR A 426 -18.53 28.76 3.89
N THR A 427 -19.75 28.34 4.20
CA THR A 427 -20.04 27.52 5.40
C THR A 427 -20.91 26.31 5.01
N PRO A 428 -20.35 25.08 4.92
CA PRO A 428 -18.91 24.78 4.96
C PRO A 428 -18.15 25.36 3.74
N PRO A 429 -16.81 25.43 3.79
CA PRO A 429 -15.97 25.53 2.59
C PRO A 429 -16.18 24.34 1.65
N ALA A 430 -15.80 24.48 0.38
CA ALA A 430 -15.57 23.34 -0.51
C ALA A 430 -14.07 23.03 -0.52
N TRP A 431 -13.71 21.84 -0.04
CA TRP A 431 -12.35 21.29 -0.08
C TRP A 431 -12.24 20.25 -1.21
N THR A 432 -11.03 19.97 -1.68
CA THR A 432 -10.71 18.86 -2.60
C THR A 432 -10.67 17.52 -1.87
N ASP A 433 -11.03 16.43 -2.55
CA ASP A 433 -10.93 15.06 -2.01
C ASP A 433 -9.48 14.64 -1.74
N GLU A 434 -9.26 13.81 -0.71
CA GLU A 434 -7.94 13.41 -0.20
C GLU A 434 -7.57 11.96 -0.61
N ASP A 435 -7.94 11.62 -1.86
CA ASP A 435 -7.88 10.28 -2.46
C ASP A 435 -6.48 9.96 -3.08
N PHE A 436 -5.42 10.03 -2.28
CA PHE A 436 -4.05 9.66 -2.69
C PHE A 436 -3.42 8.60 -1.77
N PRO A 437 -2.54 7.72 -2.25
CA PRO A 437 -2.00 6.61 -1.45
C PRO A 437 -0.81 7.06 -0.59
N THR A 438 -1.12 7.83 0.46
CA THR A 438 -0.17 8.23 1.52
C THR A 438 -0.54 7.70 2.90
N ALA A 439 -1.46 6.72 2.97
CA ALA A 439 -1.91 6.16 4.23
C ALA A 439 -0.74 5.61 5.07
N GLN A 440 -0.74 5.99 6.33
CA GLN A 440 0.25 5.60 7.32
C GLN A 440 -0.22 4.34 8.06
N MET A 441 0.20 3.17 7.58
CA MET A 441 -0.28 1.88 8.08
C MET A 441 0.65 1.30 9.15
N TYR A 442 0.14 1.08 10.37
CA TYR A 442 0.97 0.58 11.48
C TYR A 442 1.37 -0.90 11.33
N HIS A 443 0.42 -1.76 10.94
CA HIS A 443 0.56 -3.22 10.94
C HIS A 443 -0.10 -3.86 9.71
N VAL A 444 0.37 -5.04 9.30
CA VAL A 444 -0.21 -5.81 8.18
C VAL A 444 -0.56 -7.24 8.56
N ILE A 445 -1.75 -7.67 8.15
CA ILE A 445 -2.19 -9.07 8.18
C ILE A 445 -3.02 -9.41 6.96
N THR A 446 -3.07 -10.68 6.57
CA THR A 446 -3.96 -11.18 5.51
C THR A 446 -5.17 -11.91 6.08
N THR A 447 -6.29 -11.79 5.37
CA THR A 447 -7.50 -12.60 5.60
C THR A 447 -7.44 -13.89 4.79
N LYS A 448 -8.19 -14.92 5.19
CA LYS A 448 -8.27 -16.18 4.42
C LYS A 448 -9.27 -16.15 3.25
N HIS A 449 -9.67 -14.98 2.76
CA HIS A 449 -10.40 -14.84 1.50
C HIS A 449 -9.63 -15.46 0.31
N ALA A 450 -10.31 -15.73 -0.81
CA ALA A 450 -9.70 -16.19 -2.05
C ALA A 450 -10.21 -15.32 -3.22
N PRO A 451 -9.39 -14.42 -3.81
CA PRO A 451 -8.05 -14.03 -3.37
C PRO A 451 -8.07 -13.38 -1.97
N TYR A 452 -6.93 -13.38 -1.27
CA TYR A 452 -6.85 -12.82 0.09
C TYR A 452 -6.99 -11.29 0.09
N HIS A 453 -7.45 -10.72 1.20
CA HIS A 453 -7.41 -9.28 1.42
C HIS A 453 -6.31 -8.94 2.43
N VAL A 454 -5.59 -7.84 2.20
CA VAL A 454 -4.56 -7.27 3.07
C VAL A 454 -5.22 -6.22 3.97
N CYS A 455 -4.95 -6.26 5.27
CA CYS A 455 -5.59 -5.41 6.26
C CYS A 455 -4.58 -4.76 7.22
N GLY A 456 -4.91 -3.59 7.74
CA GLY A 456 -4.12 -2.83 8.71
C GLY A 456 -4.90 -1.66 9.31
N ALA A 457 -4.38 -1.10 10.41
CA ALA A 457 -4.88 0.17 10.96
C ALA A 457 -4.11 1.35 10.37
N GLN A 458 -4.86 2.35 9.89
CA GLN A 458 -4.29 3.63 9.48
C GLN A 458 -4.20 4.58 10.68
N GLN A 459 -3.12 5.34 10.73
CA GLN A 459 -2.96 6.48 11.61
C GLN A 459 -4.06 7.55 11.47
N ASP A 460 -4.42 8.13 12.62
CA ASP A 460 -5.44 9.16 12.85
C ASP A 460 -6.80 8.86 12.17
N ASN A 461 -7.08 7.56 11.92
CA ASN A 461 -8.23 7.11 11.13
C ASN A 461 -8.70 5.68 11.48
N SER A 462 -9.41 5.01 10.55
CA SER A 462 -9.99 3.67 10.75
C SER A 462 -9.05 2.51 10.38
N THR A 463 -9.39 1.30 10.85
CA THR A 463 -8.92 0.07 10.21
C THR A 463 -9.43 -0.04 8.78
N LEU A 464 -8.67 -0.73 7.93
CA LEU A 464 -8.95 -0.89 6.50
C LEU A 464 -8.48 -2.26 6.01
N CYS A 465 -9.19 -2.80 5.03
CA CYS A 465 -8.81 -3.98 4.25
C CYS A 465 -8.99 -3.69 2.75
N VAL A 466 -8.05 -4.17 1.93
CA VAL A 466 -8.04 -4.05 0.45
C VAL A 466 -7.79 -5.43 -0.20
N GLY A 467 -8.35 -5.66 -1.39
CA GLY A 467 -8.11 -6.92 -2.12
C GLY A 467 -6.67 -7.02 -2.62
N SER A 468 -6.00 -8.16 -2.45
CA SER A 468 -4.62 -8.37 -2.94
C SER A 468 -4.48 -8.27 -4.47
N ASN A 469 -5.57 -8.52 -5.20
CA ASN A 469 -5.69 -8.36 -6.64
C ASN A 469 -5.98 -6.91 -7.09
N THR A 470 -6.07 -5.95 -6.17
CA THR A 470 -6.30 -4.54 -6.49
C THR A 470 -5.12 -3.98 -7.29
N THR A 471 -5.39 -3.34 -8.41
CA THR A 471 -4.38 -2.72 -9.27
C THR A 471 -4.69 -1.24 -9.47
N PHE A 472 -3.89 -0.39 -8.85
CA PHE A 472 -3.82 1.02 -9.22
C PHE A 472 -2.89 1.19 -10.42
N GLY A 473 -3.12 2.26 -11.19
CA GLY A 473 -2.24 2.63 -12.29
C GLY A 473 -0.82 2.96 -11.81
N ARG A 474 0.14 2.95 -12.74
CA ARG A 474 1.56 3.21 -12.44
C ARG A 474 1.71 4.60 -11.81
N GLY A 475 2.08 4.66 -10.52
CA GLY A 475 2.30 5.89 -9.77
C GLY A 475 1.29 6.17 -8.65
N GLY A 476 0.11 5.53 -8.64
CA GLY A 476 -0.89 5.69 -7.57
C GLY A 476 -1.67 7.02 -7.56
N GLY A 477 -1.24 8.02 -8.33
CA GLY A 477 -2.08 9.18 -8.67
C GLY A 477 -3.25 8.80 -9.60
N GLY A 478 -4.28 9.65 -9.64
CA GLY A 478 -5.48 9.42 -10.44
C GLY A 478 -5.22 9.32 -11.96
N GLY A 479 -6.13 8.64 -12.67
CA GLY A 479 -6.05 8.49 -14.14
C GLY A 479 -5.73 7.08 -14.67
N GLY A 480 -6.20 6.01 -14.01
CA GLY A 480 -5.88 4.61 -14.38
C GLY A 480 -7.06 3.69 -14.72
N GLY A 481 -8.30 4.17 -14.63
CA GLY A 481 -9.52 3.35 -14.76
C GLY A 481 -9.84 2.51 -13.52
N ARG A 482 -11.13 2.16 -13.34
CA ARG A 482 -11.55 1.20 -12.28
C ARG A 482 -11.20 -0.21 -12.73
N GLY A 483 -10.07 -0.74 -12.23
CA GLY A 483 -9.77 -2.16 -12.30
C GLY A 483 -10.72 -2.98 -11.40
N ASN A 484 -10.39 -4.25 -11.14
CA ASN A 484 -11.06 -5.05 -10.11
C ASN A 484 -10.60 -4.59 -8.71
N VAL A 485 -10.97 -3.37 -8.34
CA VAL A 485 -10.86 -2.87 -6.96
C VAL A 485 -11.97 -3.55 -6.16
N VAL A 486 -11.60 -4.27 -5.10
CA VAL A 486 -12.56 -4.63 -4.05
C VAL A 486 -12.75 -3.37 -3.20
N ASP A 487 -13.98 -2.88 -3.08
CA ASP A 487 -14.27 -1.67 -2.30
C ASP A 487 -13.69 -1.82 -0.87
N PRO A 488 -12.82 -0.88 -0.42
CA PRO A 488 -12.12 -1.01 0.85
C PRO A 488 -13.12 -0.97 2.01
N TYR A 489 -12.88 -1.81 3.03
CA TYR A 489 -13.80 -1.95 4.15
C TYR A 489 -13.08 -1.92 5.50
N GLN A 490 -13.80 -1.52 6.54
CA GLN A 490 -13.28 -1.49 7.91
C GLN A 490 -13.33 -2.87 8.57
N ALA A 491 -12.35 -3.16 9.43
CA ALA A 491 -12.19 -4.43 10.14
C ALA A 491 -12.70 -4.40 11.60
N GLY A 492 -13.42 -3.33 12.00
CA GLY A 492 -13.72 -3.03 13.41
C GLY A 492 -12.55 -2.29 14.07
N GLY A 493 -12.64 -2.05 15.37
CA GLY A 493 -11.62 -1.30 16.12
C GLY A 493 -11.50 0.15 15.62
N GLY A 494 -10.28 0.65 15.54
CA GLY A 494 -9.95 1.99 15.05
C GLY A 494 -8.44 2.19 15.02
N GLU A 495 -7.97 3.44 14.94
CA GLU A 495 -6.56 3.73 15.18
C GLU A 495 -6.13 3.22 16.57
N PRO A 496 -4.95 2.59 16.72
CA PRO A 496 -3.97 2.20 15.72
C PRO A 496 -3.89 0.66 15.59
N GLY A 497 -4.97 -0.02 16.00
CA GLY A 497 -4.86 -1.33 16.63
C GLY A 497 -4.40 -2.45 15.71
N TYR A 498 -3.84 -3.50 16.32
CA TYR A 498 -3.71 -4.78 15.63
C TYR A 498 -5.08 -5.28 15.14
N ILE A 499 -5.06 -6.01 14.03
CA ILE A 499 -6.21 -6.70 13.45
C ILE A 499 -5.88 -8.19 13.43
N ALA A 500 -6.81 -9.02 13.87
CA ALA A 500 -6.74 -10.47 13.79
C ALA A 500 -8.02 -11.01 13.13
N PRO A 501 -8.02 -11.30 11.82
CA PRO A 501 -9.09 -12.02 11.16
C PRO A 501 -9.22 -13.42 11.77
N ASP A 502 -10.44 -13.93 11.93
CA ASP A 502 -10.63 -15.29 12.42
C ASP A 502 -10.17 -16.30 11.36
N PRO A 503 -9.28 -17.25 11.69
CA PRO A 503 -8.78 -18.23 10.73
C PRO A 503 -9.86 -19.19 10.19
N ARG A 504 -11.08 -19.18 10.75
CA ARG A 504 -12.18 -20.11 10.42
C ARG A 504 -13.35 -19.44 9.70
N ASP A 505 -13.52 -18.11 9.82
CA ASP A 505 -14.57 -17.35 9.14
C ASP A 505 -14.01 -16.01 8.60
N PRO A 506 -13.91 -15.82 7.26
CA PRO A 506 -13.29 -14.65 6.67
C PRO A 506 -14.08 -13.34 6.86
N ASP A 507 -15.33 -13.39 7.34
CA ASP A 507 -16.11 -12.20 7.71
C ASP A 507 -15.95 -11.79 9.18
N LEU A 508 -15.22 -12.56 10.00
CA LEU A 508 -15.06 -12.29 11.43
C LEU A 508 -13.67 -11.70 11.74
N PHE A 509 -13.64 -10.60 12.50
CA PHE A 509 -12.43 -9.82 12.79
C PHE A 509 -12.36 -9.46 14.27
N TYR A 510 -11.16 -9.51 14.85
CA TYR A 510 -10.85 -9.02 16.18
C TYR A 510 -9.84 -7.87 16.07
N SER A 511 -10.29 -6.64 16.37
CA SER A 511 -9.54 -5.41 16.02
C SER A 511 -9.51 -4.42 17.17
N GLY A 512 -8.32 -3.93 17.50
CA GLY A 512 -8.08 -2.99 18.59
C GLY A 512 -8.28 -1.52 18.23
N ALA A 513 -8.16 -0.65 19.22
CA ALA A 513 -7.93 0.79 19.07
C ALA A 513 -7.17 1.34 20.28
N ASN A 514 -6.93 2.65 20.29
CA ASN A 514 -6.30 3.39 21.37
C ASN A 514 -7.11 3.44 22.70
N ASN A 515 -6.51 4.08 23.71
CA ASN A 515 -7.12 4.44 25.01
C ASN A 515 -7.50 3.29 25.96
N GLY A 516 -6.99 2.07 25.78
CA GLY A 516 -7.18 0.96 26.73
C GLY A 516 -7.15 -0.41 26.06
N SER A 517 -7.77 -1.41 26.68
CA SER A 517 -7.96 -2.73 26.05
C SER A 517 -9.12 -2.73 25.04
N PHE A 518 -9.33 -1.65 24.29
CA PHE A 518 -10.51 -1.51 23.41
C PHE A 518 -10.39 -2.44 22.21
N LEU A 519 -10.90 -3.65 22.39
CA LEU A 519 -10.86 -4.75 21.43
C LEU A 519 -12.28 -5.07 20.99
N THR A 520 -12.55 -4.91 19.70
CA THR A 520 -13.84 -5.26 19.12
C THR A 520 -13.80 -6.61 18.40
N ARG A 521 -14.92 -7.32 18.42
CA ARG A 521 -15.26 -8.43 17.52
C ARG A 521 -16.28 -7.90 16.51
N LEU A 522 -15.92 -7.82 15.24
CA LEU A 522 -16.80 -7.47 14.12
C LEU A 522 -17.15 -8.73 13.30
N ASN A 523 -18.43 -8.96 13.05
CA ASN A 523 -18.92 -9.86 12.01
C ASN A 523 -19.47 -9.05 10.83
N ARG A 524 -18.71 -8.98 9.73
CA ARG A 524 -19.08 -8.22 8.52
C ARG A 524 -20.35 -8.73 7.84
N ARG A 525 -20.65 -10.03 7.97
CA ARG A 525 -21.81 -10.67 7.34
C ARG A 525 -23.14 -10.25 7.98
N THR A 526 -23.11 -9.81 9.23
CA THR A 526 -24.29 -9.37 10.00
C THR A 526 -24.26 -7.89 10.40
N GLY A 527 -23.08 -7.25 10.36
CA GLY A 527 -22.86 -5.92 10.94
C GLY A 527 -22.76 -5.92 12.47
N GLU A 528 -22.69 -7.09 13.12
CA GLU A 528 -22.54 -7.19 14.58
C GLU A 528 -21.14 -6.71 15.00
N VAL A 529 -21.09 -5.69 15.86
CA VAL A 529 -19.87 -5.25 16.56
C VAL A 529 -20.09 -5.38 18.06
N ARG A 530 -19.11 -5.97 18.76
CA ARG A 530 -19.12 -6.09 20.23
C ARG A 530 -17.73 -5.87 20.81
N GLU A 531 -17.63 -5.12 21.91
CA GLU A 531 -16.39 -5.04 22.68
C GLU A 531 -16.15 -6.32 23.49
N VAL A 532 -14.93 -6.84 23.44
CA VAL A 532 -14.49 -8.15 23.97
C VAL A 532 -13.08 -8.08 24.61
N GLY A 533 -12.66 -6.91 25.08
CA GLY A 533 -11.36 -6.72 25.73
C GLY A 533 -11.28 -7.31 27.16
N PRO A 534 -10.09 -7.72 27.64
CA PRO A 534 -9.93 -8.31 28.97
C PRO A 534 -10.08 -7.32 30.14
N TYR A 535 -9.79 -6.02 29.93
CA TYR A 535 -9.89 -5.00 30.98
C TYR A 535 -10.34 -3.65 30.38
N PRO A 536 -11.64 -3.51 30.04
CA PRO A 536 -12.19 -2.35 29.34
C PRO A 536 -12.27 -1.12 30.28
N ARG A 537 -11.13 -0.45 30.46
CA ARG A 537 -10.95 0.81 31.17
C ARG A 537 -10.27 1.84 30.26
N PHE A 538 -10.94 2.97 30.09
CA PHE A 538 -10.38 4.19 29.51
C PHE A 538 -9.49 4.93 30.54
N PHE A 539 -8.35 5.48 30.11
CA PHE A 539 -7.36 6.10 31.03
C PHE A 539 -6.67 7.39 30.53
N SER A 540 -7.20 8.08 29.51
CA SER A 540 -6.58 9.31 28.99
C SER A 540 -6.35 10.37 30.09
N GLY A 541 -5.12 10.89 30.17
CA GLY A 541 -4.70 11.83 31.20
C GLY A 541 -4.03 11.20 32.45
N GLU A 542 -3.92 9.88 32.54
CA GLU A 542 -3.19 9.20 33.62
C GLU A 542 -1.78 8.76 33.19
N PRO A 543 -0.75 8.89 34.06
CA PRO A 543 0.58 8.35 33.80
C PRO A 543 0.59 6.82 33.90
N ALA A 544 1.51 6.15 33.21
CA ALA A 544 1.55 4.67 33.15
C ALA A 544 1.68 4.00 34.53
N SER A 545 2.27 4.68 35.51
CA SER A 545 2.40 4.22 36.91
C SER A 545 1.08 4.20 37.70
N ALA A 546 0.02 4.85 37.22
CA ALA A 546 -1.33 4.78 37.80
C ALA A 546 -2.20 3.65 37.22
N LEU A 547 -1.74 3.00 36.14
CA LEU A 547 -2.52 2.00 35.41
C LEU A 547 -2.31 0.59 35.99
N VAL A 548 -3.42 -0.07 36.33
CA VAL A 548 -3.42 -1.48 36.79
C VAL A 548 -3.00 -2.41 35.63
N GLU A 549 -3.50 -2.13 34.43
CA GLU A 549 -3.09 -2.78 33.19
C GLU A 549 -2.62 -1.70 32.22
N ARG A 550 -1.35 -1.77 31.82
CA ARG A 550 -0.71 -0.81 30.91
C ARG A 550 -0.93 -1.29 29.48
N TRP A 551 -1.74 -0.56 28.72
CA TRP A 551 -2.04 -0.86 27.31
C TRP A 551 -1.29 0.12 26.42
N GLN A 552 -0.49 -0.41 25.49
CA GLN A 552 0.22 0.38 24.50
C GLN A 552 -0.76 0.91 23.44
N TRP A 553 -0.38 1.98 22.74
CA TRP A 553 -1.06 2.46 21.54
C TRP A 553 -1.34 1.30 20.56
N THR A 554 -0.30 0.57 20.12
CA THR A 554 -0.38 -0.57 19.20
C THR A 554 -0.20 -1.91 19.90
N TYR A 555 -1.09 -2.27 20.83
CA TYR A 555 -0.96 -3.52 21.58
C TYR A 555 -1.27 -4.78 20.72
N PRO A 556 -0.51 -5.89 20.85
CA PRO A 556 -0.72 -7.12 20.08
C PRO A 556 -2.10 -7.75 20.20
N ILE A 557 -2.64 -8.24 19.08
CA ILE A 557 -3.83 -9.10 18.99
C ILE A 557 -3.52 -10.18 17.93
N ILE A 558 -3.49 -11.46 18.32
CA ILE A 558 -3.01 -12.53 17.41
C ILE A 558 -3.60 -13.92 17.75
N PHE A 559 -4.06 -14.64 16.73
CA PHE A 559 -4.48 -16.05 16.85
C PHE A 559 -3.27 -16.99 16.90
N SER A 560 -3.39 -18.14 17.58
CA SER A 560 -2.41 -19.23 17.46
C SER A 560 -2.45 -19.80 16.03
N PRO A 561 -1.30 -19.94 15.35
CA PRO A 561 -1.21 -20.67 14.08
C PRO A 561 -1.49 -22.17 14.21
N VAL A 562 -1.39 -22.73 15.43
CA VAL A 562 -1.52 -24.16 15.73
C VAL A 562 -2.92 -24.53 16.21
N ASP A 563 -3.57 -23.65 17.01
CA ASP A 563 -4.96 -23.83 17.44
C ASP A 563 -5.82 -22.61 17.04
N PRO A 564 -6.62 -22.69 15.96
CA PRO A 564 -7.41 -21.58 15.45
C PRO A 564 -8.55 -21.12 16.40
N ASN A 565 -8.73 -21.78 17.55
CA ASN A 565 -9.67 -21.33 18.58
C ASN A 565 -9.01 -20.37 19.59
N VAL A 566 -7.68 -20.33 19.68
CA VAL A 566 -6.94 -19.55 20.68
C VAL A 566 -6.57 -18.19 20.13
N LEU A 567 -7.07 -17.13 20.78
CA LEU A 567 -6.70 -15.74 20.54
C LEU A 567 -5.93 -15.19 21.74
N TYR A 568 -4.87 -14.43 21.48
CA TYR A 568 -4.06 -13.76 22.50
C TYR A 568 -4.08 -12.23 22.33
N THR A 569 -3.85 -11.52 23.44
CA THR A 569 -3.55 -10.09 23.46
C THR A 569 -2.68 -9.74 24.67
N SER A 570 -2.11 -8.53 24.76
CA SER A 570 -1.22 -8.17 25.87
C SER A 570 -1.31 -6.73 26.38
N SER A 571 -1.22 -6.60 27.71
CA SER A 571 -0.90 -5.38 28.45
C SER A 571 0.60 -5.41 28.80
N GLN A 572 0.99 -5.16 30.06
CA GLN A 572 2.24 -5.72 30.61
C GLN A 572 2.14 -7.24 30.89
N HIS A 573 0.93 -7.80 30.81
CA HIS A 573 0.63 -9.23 30.95
C HIS A 573 0.15 -9.84 29.62
N VAL A 574 0.34 -11.14 29.44
CA VAL A 574 -0.23 -11.91 28.32
C VAL A 574 -1.60 -12.46 28.71
N TRP A 575 -2.58 -12.25 27.84
CA TRP A 575 -3.97 -12.69 28.00
C TRP A 575 -4.34 -13.70 26.92
N LYS A 576 -5.14 -14.71 27.28
CA LYS A 576 -5.61 -15.77 26.38
C LYS A 576 -7.13 -15.91 26.43
N THR A 577 -7.77 -16.13 25.29
CA THR A 577 -9.17 -16.55 25.21
C THR A 577 -9.34 -17.72 24.22
N THR A 578 -10.37 -18.54 24.46
CA THR A 578 -10.78 -19.64 23.57
C THR A 578 -12.26 -19.54 23.14
N ASN A 579 -12.98 -18.49 23.59
CA ASN A 579 -14.42 -18.32 23.39
C ASN A 579 -14.79 -17.00 22.68
N GLY A 580 -13.84 -16.42 21.95
CA GLY A 580 -14.01 -15.16 21.22
C GLY A 580 -14.03 -13.91 22.13
N GLY A 581 -13.27 -13.95 23.23
CA GLY A 581 -13.12 -12.81 24.16
C GLY A 581 -14.30 -12.57 25.11
N GLN A 582 -15.16 -13.59 25.32
CA GLN A 582 -16.20 -13.51 26.36
C GLN A 582 -15.59 -13.64 27.76
N THR A 583 -14.50 -14.39 27.89
CA THR A 583 -13.63 -14.43 29.09
C THR A 583 -12.17 -14.51 28.65
N TRP A 584 -11.27 -14.01 29.51
CA TRP A 584 -9.84 -14.02 29.28
C TRP A 584 -9.09 -14.54 30.51
N ASP A 585 -8.18 -15.48 30.28
CA ASP A 585 -7.22 -15.94 31.27
C ASP A 585 -5.97 -15.04 31.22
N LYS A 586 -5.53 -14.51 32.36
CA LYS A 586 -4.19 -13.92 32.49
C LYS A 586 -3.19 -15.07 32.63
N ILE A 587 -2.28 -15.20 31.67
CA ILE A 587 -1.32 -16.30 31.57
C ILE A 587 0.13 -15.85 31.70
N SER A 588 0.40 -14.76 32.43
CA SER A 588 1.75 -14.35 32.81
C SER A 588 1.74 -13.46 34.07
N GLY A 589 2.92 -13.24 34.66
CA GLY A 589 3.19 -12.05 35.47
C GLY A 589 3.44 -10.82 34.58
N ASP A 590 3.94 -9.74 35.17
CA ASP A 590 4.52 -8.63 34.40
C ASP A 590 5.77 -9.14 33.68
N LEU A 591 5.81 -9.03 32.34
CA LEU A 591 6.92 -9.50 31.49
C LEU A 591 7.85 -8.36 31.03
N THR A 592 7.80 -7.22 31.71
CA THR A 592 8.52 -5.99 31.34
C THR A 592 9.59 -5.64 32.37
N ARG A 593 10.46 -4.66 32.08
CA ARG A 593 11.46 -4.17 33.03
C ARG A 593 10.80 -3.38 34.17
N HIS A 594 9.66 -2.74 33.88
CA HIS A 594 8.86 -2.00 34.86
C HIS A 594 9.67 -0.88 35.56
N ASP A 595 10.55 -0.22 34.81
CA ASP A 595 11.43 0.85 35.32
C ASP A 595 10.61 2.10 35.67
N PRO A 596 10.59 2.56 36.94
CA PRO A 596 9.79 3.72 37.35
C PRO A 596 10.08 5.00 36.54
N LYS A 597 11.28 5.15 35.97
CA LYS A 597 11.63 6.33 35.16
C LYS A 597 10.85 6.42 33.84
N THR A 598 10.35 5.30 33.32
CA THR A 598 9.60 5.24 32.05
C THR A 598 8.08 5.24 32.23
N MET A 599 7.59 5.55 33.45
CA MET A 599 6.16 5.49 33.79
C MET A 599 5.64 6.78 34.46
N THR A 600 6.38 7.88 34.29
CA THR A 600 6.06 9.20 34.84
C THR A 600 5.04 9.96 33.97
N GLU A 601 4.68 11.19 34.37
CA GLU A 601 3.88 12.08 33.54
C GLU A 601 4.64 12.55 32.29
N SER A 602 3.92 12.82 31.21
CA SER A 602 4.47 13.24 29.92
C SER A 602 3.70 14.45 29.37
N GLY A 603 4.37 15.30 28.59
CA GLY A 603 3.83 16.55 28.04
C GLY A 603 4.68 17.77 28.43
N GLY A 604 5.24 17.75 29.63
CA GLY A 604 6.11 18.81 30.16
C GLY A 604 5.37 19.81 31.06
N PRO A 605 6.00 20.95 31.39
CA PRO A 605 5.57 21.86 32.46
C PRO A 605 4.38 22.79 32.11
N ILE A 606 3.76 22.66 30.91
CA ILE A 606 2.64 23.51 30.49
C ILE A 606 1.46 22.71 29.95
N THR A 607 1.67 21.75 29.02
CA THR A 607 0.58 20.94 28.47
C THR A 607 0.81 19.42 28.55
N HIS A 608 -0.19 18.74 29.12
CA HIS A 608 -0.47 17.30 29.09
C HIS A 608 -0.33 16.59 27.70
N ASP A 609 0.45 15.52 27.54
CA ASP A 609 0.17 14.47 26.52
C ASP A 609 0.40 13.09 27.14
N MET A 610 -0.69 12.46 27.58
CA MET A 610 -0.75 11.13 28.20
C MET A 610 -1.93 10.37 27.61
N ASN A 611 -1.78 9.96 26.34
CA ASN A 611 -2.89 9.42 25.54
C ASN A 611 -2.53 8.11 24.81
N SER A 612 -1.83 7.20 25.51
CA SER A 612 -1.35 5.85 25.12
C SER A 612 0.01 5.65 24.40
N PRO A 613 0.55 6.48 23.49
CA PRO A 613 1.91 6.25 22.97
C PRO A 613 3.00 6.40 24.04
N GLU A 614 2.74 7.19 25.06
CA GLU A 614 3.59 7.43 26.23
C GLU A 614 3.49 6.32 27.29
N VAL A 615 2.54 5.38 27.14
CA VAL A 615 2.41 4.25 28.06
C VAL A 615 3.48 3.21 27.71
N TYR A 616 4.47 3.13 28.60
CA TYR A 616 5.64 2.27 28.52
C TYR A 616 5.62 1.18 29.60
N ALA A 617 6.61 0.28 29.55
CA ALA A 617 6.63 -0.98 30.31
C ALA A 617 5.41 -1.85 29.96
N THR A 618 5.21 -2.09 28.65
CA THR A 618 4.18 -2.98 28.09
C THR A 618 4.80 -4.12 27.29
N VAL A 619 4.07 -5.23 27.09
CA VAL A 619 4.43 -6.27 26.11
C VAL A 619 3.99 -5.80 24.73
N TYR A 620 4.94 -5.17 24.04
CA TYR A 620 4.79 -4.55 22.73
C TYR A 620 4.63 -5.55 21.58
N SER A 621 5.23 -6.74 21.71
CA SER A 621 5.20 -7.78 20.67
C SER A 621 4.94 -9.16 21.26
N LEU A 622 4.15 -9.97 20.54
CA LEU A 622 3.73 -11.30 20.97
C LEU A 622 3.71 -12.26 19.77
N ALA A 623 4.43 -13.38 19.88
CA ALA A 623 4.52 -14.39 18.83
C ALA A 623 4.22 -15.79 19.39
N PRO A 624 3.01 -16.32 19.19
CA PRO A 624 2.70 -17.74 19.42
C PRO A 624 3.55 -18.64 18.51
N GLY A 625 3.95 -19.81 19.00
CA GLY A 625 4.69 -20.79 18.22
C GLY A 625 3.90 -21.27 17.00
N LYS A 626 4.54 -21.33 15.83
CA LYS A 626 3.93 -21.83 14.59
C LYS A 626 3.89 -23.37 14.53
N THR A 627 4.63 -24.06 15.40
CA THR A 627 4.77 -25.53 15.44
C THR A 627 4.38 -26.18 16.77
N ASP A 628 4.29 -25.42 17.87
CA ASP A 628 3.81 -25.87 19.19
C ASP A 628 2.99 -24.77 19.88
N VAL A 629 1.74 -25.09 20.22
CA VAL A 629 0.78 -24.18 20.89
C VAL A 629 1.18 -23.85 22.34
N ASN A 630 2.10 -24.61 22.94
CA ASN A 630 2.61 -24.37 24.29
C ASN A 630 3.72 -23.31 24.32
N VAL A 631 4.31 -23.00 23.16
CA VAL A 631 5.37 -21.99 23.03
C VAL A 631 4.75 -20.64 22.69
N ILE A 632 5.10 -19.61 23.47
CA ILE A 632 4.73 -18.23 23.21
C ILE A 632 5.93 -17.36 23.57
N TRP A 633 6.31 -16.46 22.66
CA TRP A 633 7.33 -15.44 22.87
C TRP A 633 6.67 -14.08 23.11
N ALA A 634 7.20 -13.33 24.06
CA ALA A 634 6.77 -11.98 24.41
C ALA A 634 7.97 -11.03 24.43
N GLY A 635 7.80 -9.82 23.92
CA GLY A 635 8.81 -8.76 23.89
C GLY A 635 8.23 -7.44 24.38
N SER A 636 8.96 -6.73 25.25
CA SER A 636 8.52 -5.45 25.81
C SER A 636 9.07 -4.24 25.08
N ASP A 637 8.44 -3.09 25.32
CA ASP A 637 8.93 -1.79 24.88
C ASP A 637 10.19 -1.31 25.63
N ASP A 638 10.46 -1.84 26.83
CA ASP A 638 11.60 -1.52 27.70
C ASP A 638 12.78 -2.53 27.64
N GLY A 639 12.75 -3.45 26.67
CA GLY A 639 13.90 -4.30 26.29
C GLY A 639 13.97 -5.68 26.94
N VAL A 640 12.84 -6.24 27.37
CA VAL A 640 12.74 -7.62 27.90
C VAL A 640 12.23 -8.56 26.81
N VAL A 641 12.86 -9.72 26.66
CA VAL A 641 12.32 -10.85 25.87
C VAL A 641 12.05 -12.00 26.83
N SER A 642 10.86 -12.60 26.75
CA SER A 642 10.46 -13.74 27.59
C SER A 642 9.80 -14.84 26.75
N VAL A 643 9.95 -16.09 27.16
CA VAL A 643 9.37 -17.27 26.49
C VAL A 643 8.71 -18.21 27.49
N THR A 644 7.53 -18.72 27.15
CA THR A 644 6.92 -19.89 27.81
C THR A 644 7.01 -21.12 26.90
N ARG A 645 6.97 -22.31 27.50
CA ARG A 645 6.99 -23.61 26.81
C ARG A 645 5.93 -24.58 27.34
N ASP A 646 4.98 -24.11 28.15
CA ASP A 646 3.96 -24.91 28.81
C ASP A 646 2.54 -24.29 28.75
N GLY A 647 2.35 -23.34 27.83
CA GLY A 647 1.11 -22.62 27.59
C GLY A 647 0.90 -21.39 28.48
N GLY A 648 1.97 -20.85 29.08
CA GLY A 648 1.93 -19.66 29.95
C GLY A 648 1.88 -19.95 31.45
N LYS A 649 2.17 -21.18 31.90
CA LYS A 649 2.22 -21.50 33.34
C LYS A 649 3.54 -21.05 33.95
N ASN A 650 4.63 -21.19 33.20
CA ASN A 650 5.95 -20.67 33.54
C ASN A 650 6.52 -19.85 32.37
N TRP A 651 7.21 -18.76 32.69
CA TRP A 651 7.92 -17.91 31.74
C TRP A 651 9.38 -17.80 32.14
N ALA A 652 10.27 -17.86 31.16
CA ALA A 652 11.69 -17.58 31.33
C ALA A 652 12.04 -16.28 30.60
N THR A 653 12.68 -15.34 31.32
CA THR A 653 13.30 -14.17 30.69
C THR A 653 14.57 -14.61 29.97
N VAL A 654 14.66 -14.26 28.69
CA VAL A 654 15.65 -14.75 27.72
C VAL A 654 16.18 -13.61 26.84
N THR A 655 16.27 -12.40 27.38
CA THR A 655 16.77 -11.21 26.68
C THR A 655 18.20 -11.42 26.11
N PRO A 656 18.47 -11.08 24.83
CA PRO A 656 19.82 -11.07 24.27
C PRO A 656 20.78 -10.21 25.09
N SER A 657 22.00 -10.69 25.34
CA SER A 657 23.03 -9.91 26.06
C SER A 657 23.50 -8.67 25.30
N GLY A 658 23.27 -8.62 23.98
CA GLY A 658 23.51 -7.44 23.13
C GLY A 658 22.29 -6.53 22.95
N MET A 659 21.19 -6.74 23.68
CA MET A 659 20.01 -5.87 23.65
C MET A 659 20.40 -4.44 24.06
N PRO A 660 20.12 -3.40 23.24
CA PRO A 660 20.41 -2.02 23.62
C PRO A 660 19.48 -1.55 24.75
N ASP A 661 19.98 -0.65 25.60
CA ASP A 661 19.18 -0.19 26.75
C ASP A 661 17.90 0.54 26.30
N LEU A 662 16.76 0.17 26.91
CA LEU A 662 15.40 0.55 26.52
C LEU A 662 15.10 0.34 25.02
N GLY A 663 15.71 -0.68 24.39
CA GLY A 663 15.36 -1.10 23.04
C GLY A 663 13.93 -1.66 22.98
N ARG A 664 13.05 -1.01 22.21
CA ARG A 664 11.68 -1.48 21.99
C ARG A 664 11.70 -2.72 21.12
N VAL A 665 11.22 -3.85 21.62
CA VAL A 665 11.04 -5.07 20.81
C VAL A 665 9.84 -4.87 19.88
N SER A 666 10.10 -4.38 18.67
CA SER A 666 9.04 -4.00 17.72
C SER A 666 8.38 -5.20 17.06
N GLN A 667 9.13 -6.28 16.82
CA GLN A 667 8.59 -7.52 16.26
C GLN A 667 9.34 -8.75 16.76
N ILE A 668 8.58 -9.80 17.08
CA ILE A 668 9.09 -11.17 17.19
C ILE A 668 8.42 -12.02 16.09
N ASP A 669 9.19 -12.90 15.46
CA ASP A 669 8.67 -13.98 14.62
C ASP A 669 9.20 -15.33 15.12
N ALA A 670 8.29 -16.19 15.59
CA ALA A 670 8.62 -17.57 15.92
C ALA A 670 8.81 -18.39 14.63
N SER A 671 9.73 -19.35 14.60
CA SER A 671 9.99 -20.13 13.39
C SER A 671 8.82 -21.04 13.01
N SER A 672 8.61 -21.13 11.71
CA SER A 672 7.69 -22.01 10.99
C SER A 672 8.18 -23.46 10.96
N PHE A 673 9.46 -23.69 11.32
CA PHE A 673 10.13 -24.98 11.22
C PHE A 673 10.52 -25.58 12.58
N ASP A 674 11.01 -24.78 13.55
CA ASP A 674 11.41 -25.28 14.88
C ASP A 674 10.82 -24.45 16.03
N ALA A 675 10.20 -25.10 17.00
CA ALA A 675 9.62 -24.43 18.18
C ALA A 675 10.64 -23.68 19.07
N GLY A 676 11.93 -24.01 18.95
CA GLY A 676 13.03 -23.33 19.66
C GLY A 676 13.62 -22.11 18.94
N THR A 677 13.28 -21.91 17.67
CA THR A 677 13.84 -20.84 16.83
C THR A 677 12.94 -19.61 16.80
N ALA A 678 13.54 -18.42 16.95
CA ALA A 678 12.86 -17.14 16.85
C ALA A 678 13.79 -16.02 16.38
N TYR A 679 13.20 -15.01 15.73
CA TYR A 679 13.86 -13.81 15.23
C TYR A 679 13.22 -12.58 15.87
N VAL A 680 14.02 -11.61 16.28
CA VAL A 680 13.58 -10.44 17.07
C VAL A 680 14.14 -9.16 16.47
N ALA A 681 13.26 -8.25 16.03
CA ALA A 681 13.62 -6.89 15.63
C ALA A 681 13.45 -5.91 16.80
N VAL A 682 14.39 -4.98 16.92
CA VAL A 682 14.45 -3.98 17.99
C VAL A 682 14.74 -2.60 17.39
N LYS A 683 14.11 -1.55 17.94
CA LYS A 683 14.40 -0.14 17.58
C LYS A 683 14.35 0.78 18.80
N LYS A 684 15.01 1.93 18.71
CA LYS A 684 14.98 3.01 19.72
C LYS A 684 15.41 4.39 19.16
N PRO A 685 14.87 4.83 18.00
CA PRO A 685 15.29 6.08 17.35
C PRO A 685 15.06 7.32 18.23
N LEU A 686 14.02 7.33 19.08
CA LEU A 686 13.75 8.42 20.03
C LEU A 686 14.64 8.35 21.29
N LEU A 687 15.76 7.62 21.22
CA LEU A 687 16.90 7.69 22.15
C LEU A 687 18.22 7.94 21.38
N ASN A 688 18.15 8.53 20.18
CA ASN A 688 19.29 8.86 19.30
C ASN A 688 20.19 7.63 19.00
N ASP A 689 19.56 6.48 18.76
CA ASP A 689 20.22 5.27 18.25
C ASP A 689 19.43 4.73 17.05
N PHE A 690 20.01 4.92 15.87
CA PHE A 690 19.45 4.53 14.57
C PHE A 690 20.05 3.22 14.03
N SER A 691 20.76 2.46 14.87
CA SER A 691 21.41 1.22 14.44
C SER A 691 20.37 0.13 14.13
N PRO A 692 20.59 -0.73 13.12
CA PRO A 692 19.80 -1.94 12.94
C PRO A 692 20.04 -2.94 14.08
N TYR A 693 18.98 -3.57 14.59
CA TYR A 693 19.04 -4.62 15.61
C TYR A 693 18.06 -5.75 15.28
N ILE A 694 18.60 -6.82 14.72
CA ILE A 694 17.91 -8.11 14.56
C ILE A 694 18.71 -9.16 15.34
N PHE A 695 18.02 -9.99 16.13
CA PHE A 695 18.62 -11.10 16.88
C PHE A 695 17.96 -12.44 16.50
N ARG A 696 18.77 -13.51 16.44
CA ARG A 696 18.35 -14.90 16.16
C ARG A 696 18.69 -15.83 17.32
N THR A 697 17.76 -16.72 17.65
CA THR A 697 17.96 -17.87 18.55
C THR A 697 17.44 -19.15 17.90
N HIS A 698 17.99 -20.31 18.28
CA HIS A 698 17.49 -21.65 17.90
C HIS A 698 17.17 -22.55 19.10
N ASP A 699 17.39 -22.07 20.32
CA ASP A 699 17.55 -22.91 21.50
C ASP A 699 16.63 -22.53 22.68
N TYR A 700 15.54 -21.81 22.38
CA TYR A 700 14.64 -21.12 23.32
C TYR A 700 15.29 -19.92 24.03
N GLY A 701 16.13 -19.15 23.33
CA GLY A 701 16.68 -17.87 23.81
C GLY A 701 17.80 -18.00 24.86
N ARG A 702 18.41 -19.18 24.97
CA ARG A 702 19.60 -19.40 25.83
C ARG A 702 20.87 -18.88 25.15
N THR A 703 20.90 -18.88 23.82
CA THR A 703 21.92 -18.21 23.00
C THR A 703 21.28 -17.34 21.92
N TRP A 704 21.97 -16.25 21.57
CA TRP A 704 21.53 -15.25 20.62
C TRP A 704 22.67 -14.75 19.74
N THR A 705 22.40 -14.57 18.45
CA THR A 705 23.32 -13.95 17.47
C THR A 705 22.70 -12.66 16.95
N LYS A 706 23.46 -11.56 16.86
CA LYS A 706 23.02 -10.33 16.16
C LYS A 706 23.26 -10.50 14.66
N ILE A 707 22.20 -10.36 13.86
CA ILE A 707 22.14 -10.79 12.46
C ILE A 707 21.74 -9.62 11.55
N VAL A 708 22.68 -8.70 11.28
CA VAL A 708 22.39 -7.42 10.56
C VAL A 708 23.41 -7.07 9.47
N ASN A 709 24.33 -7.96 9.11
CA ASN A 709 25.39 -7.64 8.14
C ASN A 709 24.77 -7.32 6.76
N GLY A 710 25.12 -6.18 6.18
CA GLY A 710 24.53 -5.71 4.91
C GLY A 710 23.36 -4.72 5.06
N ILE A 711 22.80 -4.56 6.26
CA ILE A 711 21.89 -3.44 6.58
C ILE A 711 22.74 -2.20 6.95
N PRO A 712 22.47 -1.00 6.42
CA PRO A 712 23.23 0.22 6.74
C PRO A 712 23.17 0.60 8.22
N ALA A 713 24.27 1.15 8.75
CA ALA A 713 24.44 1.42 10.18
C ALA A 713 23.55 2.52 10.78
N LYS A 714 22.76 3.24 9.98
CA LYS A 714 21.72 4.19 10.41
C LYS A 714 20.28 3.78 9.98
N ASP A 715 20.12 2.61 9.35
CA ASP A 715 18.83 2.15 8.84
C ASP A 715 18.17 1.19 9.84
N TYR A 716 17.47 1.75 10.84
CA TYR A 716 16.95 0.97 11.95
C TYR A 716 15.78 0.06 11.54
N THR A 717 15.71 -1.08 12.22
CA THR A 717 14.86 -2.22 11.88
C THR A 717 13.52 -2.16 12.60
N HIS A 718 12.41 -2.18 11.86
CA HIS A 718 11.06 -2.25 12.41
C HIS A 718 10.56 -3.69 12.51
N ALA A 719 10.79 -4.49 11.45
CA ALA A 719 10.20 -5.81 11.27
C ALA A 719 11.21 -6.86 10.83
N VAL A 720 10.98 -8.12 11.20
CA VAL A 720 11.71 -9.31 10.72
C VAL A 720 10.76 -10.50 10.63
N ARG A 721 10.74 -11.20 9.49
CA ARG A 721 9.92 -12.39 9.26
C ARG A 721 10.73 -13.50 8.61
N GLU A 722 10.45 -14.73 9.02
CA GLU A 722 10.93 -15.94 8.36
C GLU A 722 10.03 -16.30 7.16
N ASP A 723 10.61 -16.76 6.06
CA ASP A 723 9.85 -17.33 4.95
C ASP A 723 9.25 -18.69 5.36
N PRO A 724 7.92 -18.89 5.31
CA PRO A 724 7.27 -20.10 5.81
C PRO A 724 7.46 -21.34 4.91
N VAL A 725 8.22 -21.24 3.81
CA VAL A 725 8.46 -22.33 2.86
C VAL A 725 9.95 -22.66 2.74
N ARG A 726 10.84 -21.67 2.79
CA ARG A 726 12.30 -21.85 2.72
C ARG A 726 12.98 -21.47 4.04
N ARG A 727 13.32 -22.49 4.83
CA ARG A 727 14.23 -22.37 5.99
C ARG A 727 15.49 -21.56 5.63
N GLY A 728 15.83 -20.59 6.48
CA GLY A 728 16.97 -19.67 6.29
C GLY A 728 16.73 -18.51 5.32
N MET A 729 15.58 -18.43 4.64
CA MET A 729 15.19 -17.24 3.89
C MET A 729 14.42 -16.30 4.83
N LEU A 730 14.91 -15.08 5.01
CA LEU A 730 14.32 -14.08 5.92
C LEU A 730 14.06 -12.75 5.20
N TYR A 731 13.10 -11.99 5.71
CA TYR A 731 12.76 -10.64 5.27
C TYR A 731 12.91 -9.65 6.42
N ALA A 732 13.38 -8.43 6.14
CA ALA A 732 13.47 -7.36 7.13
C ALA A 732 12.95 -6.03 6.56
N GLY A 733 12.21 -5.30 7.39
CA GLY A 733 11.64 -3.98 7.10
C GLY A 733 12.31 -2.92 7.96
N THR A 734 12.77 -1.85 7.33
CA THR A 734 13.60 -0.80 7.95
C THR A 734 13.03 0.60 7.71
N GLN A 735 13.71 1.63 8.21
CA GLN A 735 13.32 3.02 7.98
C GLN A 735 13.44 3.43 6.51
N HIS A 736 14.41 2.86 5.78
CA HIS A 736 14.74 3.23 4.39
C HIS A 736 14.49 2.09 3.38
N GLY A 737 13.68 1.09 3.74
CA GLY A 737 13.13 0.11 2.80
C GLY A 737 13.12 -1.33 3.30
N PHE A 738 13.55 -2.26 2.44
CA PHE A 738 13.28 -3.69 2.59
C PHE A 738 14.49 -4.55 2.19
N TYR A 739 14.75 -5.63 2.94
CA TYR A 739 15.91 -6.50 2.78
C TYR A 739 15.54 -7.98 2.76
N LEU A 740 16.37 -8.76 2.07
CA LEU A 740 16.31 -10.20 1.94
C LEU A 740 17.60 -10.83 2.49
N SER A 741 17.45 -11.88 3.29
CA SER A 741 18.51 -12.83 3.65
C SER A 741 18.20 -14.19 3.03
N MET A 742 19.24 -14.93 2.65
CA MET A 742 19.14 -16.32 2.16
C MET A 742 19.92 -17.32 3.05
N ASP A 743 20.54 -16.82 4.12
CA ASP A 743 21.42 -17.51 5.06
C ASP A 743 21.10 -17.16 6.52
N ASP A 744 19.82 -17.26 6.86
CA ASP A 744 19.30 -17.20 8.23
C ASP A 744 19.52 -15.84 8.93
N GLY A 745 19.89 -14.81 8.17
CA GLY A 745 20.19 -13.46 8.62
C GLY A 745 21.69 -13.16 8.71
N ASP A 746 22.56 -14.11 8.38
CA ASP A 746 24.01 -13.90 8.41
C ASP A 746 24.44 -12.82 7.40
N HIS A 747 23.78 -12.71 6.23
CA HIS A 747 23.95 -11.61 5.27
C HIS A 747 22.62 -11.12 4.66
N TRP A 748 22.44 -9.79 4.64
CA TRP A 748 21.27 -9.11 4.09
C TRP A 748 21.59 -8.32 2.82
N ARG A 749 20.70 -8.37 1.85
CA ARG A 749 20.75 -7.60 0.60
C ARG A 749 19.45 -6.82 0.41
N SER A 750 19.53 -5.55 -0.03
CA SER A 750 18.32 -4.77 -0.30
C SER A 750 17.48 -5.40 -1.42
N LEU A 751 16.18 -5.46 -1.19
CA LEU A 751 15.14 -5.87 -2.13
C LEU A 751 14.08 -4.73 -2.25
N SER A 752 14.44 -3.48 -1.94
CA SER A 752 13.56 -2.31 -2.10
C SER A 752 13.10 -2.10 -3.55
N LEU A 753 13.96 -2.44 -4.53
CA LEU A 753 13.67 -2.45 -5.98
C LEU A 753 13.10 -1.12 -6.53
N ASN A 754 11.77 -0.96 -6.50
CA ASN A 754 11.03 0.22 -6.95
C ASN A 754 10.10 0.82 -5.88
N LEU A 755 10.24 0.40 -4.61
CA LEU A 755 9.69 1.15 -3.50
C LEU A 755 10.36 2.53 -3.46
N PRO A 756 9.63 3.60 -3.09
CA PRO A 756 10.27 4.81 -2.60
C PRO A 756 11.05 4.52 -1.32
N ASP A 757 11.93 5.44 -0.93
CA ASP A 757 12.45 5.50 0.44
C ASP A 757 11.25 5.72 1.38
N THR A 758 10.82 4.72 2.14
CA THR A 758 9.65 4.83 3.04
C THR A 758 9.72 3.75 4.13
N PRO A 759 9.29 4.03 5.38
CA PRO A 759 9.47 3.08 6.47
C PRO A 759 8.54 1.87 6.38
N ILE A 760 9.12 0.68 6.40
CA ILE A 760 8.39 -0.58 6.31
C ILE A 760 8.15 -1.12 7.71
N HIS A 761 7.02 -0.75 8.30
CA HIS A 761 6.70 -1.01 9.70
C HIS A 761 6.41 -2.49 10.00
N ASP A 762 5.80 -3.23 9.07
CA ASP A 762 5.40 -4.63 9.28
C ASP A 762 5.36 -5.43 7.96
N ILE A 763 5.47 -6.75 8.07
CA ILE A 763 5.62 -7.70 6.96
C ILE A 763 4.73 -8.92 7.20
N TRP A 764 4.00 -9.35 6.18
CA TRP A 764 3.24 -10.59 6.18
C TRP A 764 3.46 -11.39 4.89
N VAL A 765 3.61 -12.71 5.00
CA VAL A 765 3.87 -13.61 3.86
C VAL A 765 2.68 -14.56 3.68
N GLU A 766 1.96 -14.45 2.57
CA GLU A 766 0.79 -15.28 2.26
C GLU A 766 1.02 -16.04 0.95
N GLY A 767 1.11 -17.37 1.03
CA GLY A 767 1.47 -18.18 -0.14
C GLY A 767 2.86 -17.81 -0.67
N ASN A 768 2.93 -17.34 -1.91
CA ASN A 768 4.16 -16.83 -2.55
C ASN A 768 4.25 -15.29 -2.56
N ASP A 769 3.32 -14.56 -1.94
CA ASP A 769 3.34 -13.10 -1.96
C ASP A 769 3.84 -12.55 -0.62
N VAL A 770 4.53 -11.41 -0.67
CA VAL A 770 4.95 -10.66 0.53
C VAL A 770 4.20 -9.33 0.55
N ALA A 771 3.30 -9.17 1.51
CA ALA A 771 2.56 -7.93 1.75
C ALA A 771 3.26 -7.11 2.86
N ILE A 772 3.32 -5.79 2.69
CA ILE A 772 3.97 -4.88 3.64
C ILE A 772 3.12 -3.63 3.91
N THR A 773 3.31 -3.03 5.08
CA THR A 773 2.93 -1.63 5.32
C THR A 773 4.05 -0.70 4.89
N ALA A 774 3.69 0.45 4.31
CA ALA A 774 4.55 1.63 4.30
C ALA A 774 3.90 2.72 5.16
N HIS A 775 4.63 3.28 6.13
CA HIS A 775 4.10 4.33 7.02
C HIS A 775 4.12 5.70 6.34
N GLY A 776 3.28 5.84 5.30
CA GLY A 776 3.20 7.03 4.45
C GLY A 776 2.98 6.75 2.95
N ARG A 777 2.85 5.48 2.53
CA ARG A 777 2.57 5.09 1.12
C ARG A 777 1.55 3.93 0.98
N SER A 778 0.71 3.71 1.99
CA SER A 778 -0.30 2.64 2.05
C SER A 778 0.32 1.22 1.97
N PHE A 779 -0.38 0.22 1.41
CA PHE A 779 0.12 -1.16 1.30
C PHE A 779 0.81 -1.44 -0.05
N TYR A 780 1.79 -2.34 -0.03
CA TYR A 780 2.41 -2.93 -1.22
C TYR A 780 2.43 -4.47 -1.15
N ILE A 781 2.46 -5.13 -2.30
CA ILE A 781 2.76 -6.54 -2.47
C ILE A 781 3.97 -6.73 -3.39
N LEU A 782 4.88 -7.66 -3.02
CA LEU A 782 5.85 -8.26 -3.93
C LEU A 782 5.26 -9.58 -4.46
N ASP A 783 4.86 -9.57 -5.73
CA ASP A 783 4.16 -10.70 -6.38
C ASP A 783 5.10 -11.89 -6.65
N ASP A 784 4.69 -13.10 -6.25
CA ASP A 784 5.35 -14.39 -6.49
C ASP A 784 6.87 -14.44 -6.24
N VAL A 785 7.28 -14.58 -4.97
CA VAL A 785 8.66 -14.89 -4.52
C VAL A 785 9.05 -16.38 -4.71
N GLY A 786 8.18 -17.19 -5.31
CA GLY A 786 8.46 -18.59 -5.66
C GLY A 786 9.78 -18.85 -6.39
N PRO A 787 10.22 -17.98 -7.33
CA PRO A 787 11.52 -18.08 -7.98
C PRO A 787 12.71 -17.85 -7.03
N LEU A 788 12.59 -16.96 -6.04
CA LEU A 788 13.64 -16.73 -5.03
C LEU A 788 13.77 -17.94 -4.11
N ARG A 789 12.63 -18.49 -3.64
CA ARG A 789 12.58 -19.74 -2.88
C ARG A 789 13.22 -20.92 -3.63
N GLN A 790 13.12 -20.95 -4.96
CA GLN A 790 13.73 -21.97 -5.80
C GLN A 790 15.16 -21.65 -6.28
N TYR A 791 15.68 -20.45 -6.02
CA TYR A 791 16.99 -20.05 -6.53
C TYR A 791 18.13 -20.77 -5.79
N GLY A 792 19.03 -21.39 -6.57
CA GLY A 792 20.09 -22.24 -6.03
C GLY A 792 20.95 -22.89 -7.12
N ASN A 793 21.61 -23.99 -6.76
CA ASN A 793 22.61 -24.67 -7.61
C ASN A 793 22.04 -25.11 -8.97
N GLU A 794 20.81 -25.62 -9.00
CA GLU A 794 20.15 -26.10 -10.21
C GLU A 794 19.85 -24.97 -11.21
N VAL A 795 19.42 -23.80 -10.71
CA VAL A 795 19.17 -22.61 -11.55
C VAL A 795 20.50 -22.07 -12.09
N THR A 796 21.49 -21.88 -11.23
CA THR A 796 22.81 -21.35 -11.60
C THR A 796 23.62 -22.28 -12.51
N SER A 797 23.36 -23.59 -12.47
CA SER A 797 23.97 -24.60 -13.36
C SER A 797 23.15 -24.87 -14.63
N SER A 798 21.96 -24.27 -14.77
CA SER A 798 21.13 -24.47 -15.97
C SER A 798 21.77 -23.78 -17.19
N GLY A 799 21.92 -24.53 -18.29
CA GLY A 799 22.84 -24.13 -19.37
C GLY A 799 22.43 -22.84 -20.09
N ASP A 800 21.15 -22.72 -20.45
CA ASP A 800 20.55 -21.59 -21.18
C ASP A 800 19.11 -21.23 -20.75
N THR A 801 18.41 -22.14 -20.06
CA THR A 801 16.97 -22.02 -19.74
C THR A 801 16.65 -22.74 -18.44
N TYR A 802 15.76 -22.16 -17.61
CA TYR A 802 15.17 -22.81 -16.45
C TYR A 802 13.65 -22.57 -16.40
N LEU A 803 12.88 -23.55 -15.90
CA LEU A 803 11.44 -23.43 -15.65
C LEU A 803 11.20 -23.62 -14.15
N PHE A 804 10.76 -22.56 -13.47
CA PHE A 804 10.41 -22.62 -12.05
C PHE A 804 9.08 -23.33 -11.87
N LYS A 805 8.92 -24.05 -10.76
CA LYS A 805 7.64 -24.65 -10.38
C LYS A 805 6.60 -23.55 -10.17
N PRO A 806 5.46 -23.55 -10.90
CA PRO A 806 4.38 -22.59 -10.71
C PRO A 806 3.68 -22.78 -9.36
N THR A 807 3.05 -21.71 -8.89
CA THR A 807 2.15 -21.74 -7.73
C THR A 807 0.83 -22.44 -8.08
N ASP A 808 0.29 -23.20 -7.12
CA ASP A 808 -1.08 -23.72 -7.23
C ASP A 808 -2.08 -22.57 -7.33
N ALA A 809 -3.03 -22.69 -8.25
CA ALA A 809 -4.06 -21.69 -8.49
C ALA A 809 -5.40 -22.10 -7.86
N ILE A 810 -6.31 -21.14 -7.68
CA ILE A 810 -7.66 -21.38 -7.14
C ILE A 810 -8.67 -20.97 -8.21
N ARG A 811 -9.44 -21.93 -8.72
CA ARG A 811 -10.48 -21.71 -9.72
C ARG A 811 -11.44 -20.59 -9.26
N SER A 812 -11.71 -19.65 -10.17
CA SER A 812 -12.52 -18.45 -9.93
C SER A 812 -12.04 -17.51 -8.79
N ALA A 813 -10.75 -17.56 -8.43
CA ALA A 813 -10.13 -16.66 -7.45
C ALA A 813 -8.71 -16.21 -7.82
N THR A 814 -7.80 -17.13 -8.15
CA THR A 814 -6.41 -16.83 -8.50
C THR A 814 -5.97 -17.56 -9.76
N SER A 815 -5.17 -16.89 -10.59
CA SER A 815 -4.51 -17.47 -11.78
C SER A 815 -3.23 -18.21 -11.39
N SER A 816 -2.67 -19.04 -12.28
CA SER A 816 -1.32 -19.61 -12.07
C SER A 816 -0.28 -18.73 -12.78
N THR A 817 0.75 -18.29 -12.07
CA THR A 817 1.90 -17.58 -12.65
C THR A 817 3.00 -18.59 -12.95
N ILE A 818 3.34 -18.72 -14.24
CA ILE A 818 4.37 -19.60 -14.76
C ILE A 818 5.62 -18.77 -15.02
N THR A 819 6.65 -19.01 -14.23
CA THR A 819 7.90 -18.24 -14.27
C THR A 819 9.03 -19.07 -14.88
N TYR A 820 9.80 -18.49 -15.79
CA TYR A 820 10.93 -19.14 -16.46
C TYR A 820 12.08 -18.15 -16.68
N TRP A 821 13.30 -18.66 -16.81
CA TRP A 821 14.51 -17.87 -17.08
C TRP A 821 15.07 -18.22 -18.44
N LEU A 822 15.47 -17.21 -19.22
CA LEU A 822 16.13 -17.33 -20.51
C LEU A 822 17.47 -16.58 -20.47
N LYS A 823 18.57 -17.29 -20.69
CA LYS A 823 19.92 -16.70 -20.72
C LYS A 823 20.18 -15.85 -21.97
N LYS A 824 19.47 -16.16 -23.07
CA LYS A 824 19.51 -15.52 -24.39
C LYS A 824 18.17 -15.73 -25.10
N PRO A 825 17.85 -14.99 -26.17
CA PRO A 825 16.62 -15.23 -26.93
C PRO A 825 16.71 -16.58 -27.66
N PRO A 826 15.73 -17.49 -27.52
CA PRO A 826 15.67 -18.71 -28.31
C PRO A 826 15.19 -18.45 -29.75
N GLN A 827 15.32 -19.44 -30.63
CA GLN A 827 14.78 -19.36 -32.00
C GLN A 827 13.29 -19.74 -32.06
N LYS A 828 12.89 -20.75 -31.27
CA LYS A 828 11.51 -21.21 -31.16
C LYS A 828 11.18 -21.58 -29.72
N MET A 829 10.07 -21.04 -29.23
CA MET A 829 9.56 -21.33 -27.89
C MET A 829 8.06 -21.65 -27.94
N THR A 830 7.62 -22.58 -27.11
CA THR A 830 6.20 -22.91 -26.88
C THR A 830 6.00 -23.26 -25.41
N LEU A 831 4.97 -22.70 -24.78
CA LEU A 831 4.55 -23.04 -23.43
C LEU A 831 3.20 -23.76 -23.52
N ASP A 832 3.19 -25.06 -23.22
CA ASP A 832 1.97 -25.85 -23.13
C ASP A 832 1.51 -25.95 -21.69
N ILE A 833 0.18 -25.98 -21.49
CA ILE A 833 -0.44 -26.45 -20.26
C ILE A 833 -1.02 -27.84 -20.52
N VAL A 834 -0.61 -28.81 -19.72
CA VAL A 834 -0.91 -30.24 -19.91
C VAL A 834 -1.72 -30.76 -18.71
N ASP A 835 -2.77 -31.55 -18.95
CA ASP A 835 -3.56 -32.19 -17.89
C ASP A 835 -2.91 -33.47 -17.34
N SER A 836 -3.53 -34.07 -16.32
CA SER A 836 -3.12 -35.34 -15.73
C SER A 836 -3.24 -36.56 -16.68
N LYS A 837 -3.84 -36.40 -17.86
CA LYS A 837 -3.94 -37.43 -18.92
C LYS A 837 -2.88 -37.22 -20.02
N GLY A 838 -2.05 -36.19 -19.92
CA GLY A 838 -1.05 -35.83 -20.92
C GLY A 838 -1.58 -35.01 -22.10
N GLN A 839 -2.83 -34.54 -22.06
CA GLN A 839 -3.45 -33.75 -23.13
C GLN A 839 -3.08 -32.28 -22.99
N VAL A 840 -2.76 -31.62 -24.11
CA VAL A 840 -2.49 -30.17 -24.12
C VAL A 840 -3.82 -29.42 -24.07
N VAL A 841 -4.07 -28.73 -22.96
CA VAL A 841 -5.32 -28.01 -22.68
C VAL A 841 -5.27 -26.58 -23.20
N ARG A 842 -4.07 -25.98 -23.23
CA ARG A 842 -3.77 -24.66 -23.78
C ARG A 842 -2.33 -24.67 -24.31
N SER A 843 -2.08 -24.11 -25.49
CA SER A 843 -0.71 -23.92 -26.03
C SER A 843 -0.47 -22.45 -26.37
N ILE A 844 0.66 -21.92 -25.92
CA ILE A 844 1.07 -20.52 -26.06
C ILE A 844 2.38 -20.46 -26.85
N ASN A 845 2.37 -19.79 -27.99
CA ASN A 845 3.58 -19.58 -28.79
C ASN A 845 4.48 -18.50 -28.18
N GLY A 846 5.79 -18.69 -28.30
CA GLY A 846 6.76 -17.65 -28.00
C GLY A 846 6.68 -16.50 -29.01
N ALA A 847 6.96 -15.28 -28.55
CA ALA A 847 7.21 -14.13 -29.42
C ALA A 847 8.33 -13.24 -28.84
N VAL A 848 9.12 -12.63 -29.73
CA VAL A 848 10.02 -11.54 -29.39
C VAL A 848 9.19 -10.23 -29.36
N PRO A 849 9.23 -9.43 -28.29
CA PRO A 849 8.54 -8.14 -28.26
C PRO A 849 9.08 -7.19 -29.33
N PRO A 850 8.23 -6.29 -29.89
CA PRO A 850 8.72 -5.24 -30.79
C PRO A 850 9.84 -4.41 -30.16
N ALA A 851 10.84 -4.05 -30.97
CA ALA A 851 11.93 -3.18 -30.54
C ALA A 851 11.37 -1.88 -29.94
N GLY A 852 11.88 -1.49 -28.77
CA GLY A 852 11.29 -0.44 -27.93
C GLY A 852 10.44 -0.95 -26.75
N ARG A 853 10.29 -2.28 -26.55
CA ARG A 853 9.68 -2.88 -25.34
C ARG A 853 10.57 -3.88 -24.59
N ALA A 854 11.85 -3.95 -24.92
CA ALA A 854 12.80 -4.88 -24.31
C ALA A 854 13.30 -4.39 -22.93
N GLY A 855 12.43 -4.42 -21.92
CA GLY A 855 12.76 -3.94 -20.57
C GLY A 855 11.56 -3.72 -19.65
N GLY A 856 10.59 -4.64 -19.64
CA GLY A 856 9.35 -4.44 -18.89
C GLY A 856 8.71 -5.70 -18.34
N ALA A 857 8.77 -5.85 -17.01
CA ALA A 857 7.57 -6.23 -16.26
C ALA A 857 6.43 -5.22 -16.59
N GLY A 858 5.18 -5.65 -16.43
CA GLY A 858 3.98 -5.07 -17.06
C GLY A 858 3.98 -3.55 -17.31
N ARG A 859 4.40 -3.15 -18.52
CA ARG A 859 4.38 -1.75 -19.01
C ARG A 859 5.22 -0.76 -18.18
N ALA A 860 6.39 -1.19 -17.69
CA ALA A 860 7.46 -0.27 -17.31
C ALA A 860 8.00 0.47 -18.55
N GLY A 861 8.35 1.74 -18.36
CA GLY A 861 9.02 2.59 -19.35
C GLY A 861 9.48 3.89 -18.72
N GLU A 862 10.71 4.31 -19.02
CA GLU A 862 11.19 5.65 -18.73
C GLU A 862 10.74 6.58 -19.86
N ALA A 863 10.31 7.79 -19.52
CA ALA A 863 10.02 8.85 -20.49
C ALA A 863 10.40 10.19 -19.88
N GLY A 864 11.54 10.74 -20.27
CA GLY A 864 11.93 12.10 -19.91
C GLY A 864 10.97 13.12 -20.52
N GLY A 865 10.80 14.25 -19.84
CA GLY A 865 9.87 15.30 -20.29
C GLY A 865 10.32 15.95 -21.61
N ALA A 866 9.52 15.77 -22.67
CA ALA A 866 9.59 16.55 -23.90
C ALA A 866 8.21 17.19 -24.12
N GLY A 867 8.12 18.51 -23.94
CA GLY A 867 6.85 19.23 -24.04
C GLY A 867 6.45 19.52 -25.49
N GLY A 868 5.23 19.14 -25.87
CA GLY A 868 4.57 19.63 -27.08
C GLY A 868 3.73 20.86 -26.76
N ALA A 869 4.05 22.02 -27.33
CA ALA A 869 3.28 23.25 -27.10
C ALA A 869 1.97 23.25 -27.91
N GLY A 870 0.83 23.35 -27.22
CA GLY A 870 -0.47 23.61 -27.83
C GLY A 870 -0.82 25.10 -27.74
N GLN A 871 -1.14 25.73 -28.87
CA GLN A 871 -1.57 27.14 -28.90
C GLN A 871 -3.01 27.32 -28.42
N ALA A 872 -3.35 28.55 -28.03
CA ALA A 872 -4.67 28.90 -27.50
C ALA A 872 -5.77 28.86 -28.56
N GLY A 873 -6.99 28.51 -28.11
CA GLY A 873 -8.25 28.76 -28.82
C GLY A 873 -9.27 29.29 -27.82
N GLU A 874 -9.97 30.38 -28.17
CA GLU A 874 -10.72 31.18 -27.20
C GLU A 874 -12.20 30.77 -27.00
N ALA A 875 -12.69 31.07 -25.79
CA ALA A 875 -14.05 31.50 -25.44
C ALA A 875 -15.29 30.88 -26.13
N GLY A 876 -16.12 30.20 -25.33
CA GLY A 876 -17.55 29.98 -25.58
C GLY A 876 -18.33 29.89 -24.26
N GLN A 877 -19.27 30.80 -24.01
CA GLN A 877 -19.92 30.96 -22.69
C GLN A 877 -21.29 30.26 -22.56
N ALA A 878 -21.54 29.80 -21.33
CA ALA A 878 -22.83 29.71 -20.64
C ALA A 878 -23.94 28.75 -21.12
N GLY A 879 -24.54 28.05 -20.14
CA GLY A 879 -25.77 27.26 -20.29
C GLY A 879 -26.01 26.35 -19.08
N ARG A 880 -26.91 26.74 -18.16
CA ARG A 880 -27.32 25.93 -16.99
C ARG A 880 -28.71 25.31 -17.20
N ALA A 881 -28.96 24.18 -16.52
CA ALA A 881 -30.23 23.44 -16.43
C ALA A 881 -30.71 22.75 -17.73
N GLY A 882 -31.53 21.69 -17.67
CA GLY A 882 -31.89 20.87 -16.50
C GLY A 882 -33.14 20.01 -16.68
N GLN A 883 -33.05 18.73 -16.30
CA GLN A 883 -34.12 17.71 -16.13
C GLN A 883 -35.02 17.29 -17.33
N ALA A 884 -35.39 16.01 -17.26
CA ALA A 884 -36.64 15.39 -17.73
C ALA A 884 -37.00 15.33 -19.24
N GLY A 885 -36.64 14.20 -19.86
CA GLY A 885 -37.62 13.24 -20.42
C GLY A 885 -38.28 13.50 -21.79
N GLY A 886 -38.90 12.45 -22.33
CA GLY A 886 -39.76 12.49 -23.52
C GLY A 886 -39.13 11.94 -24.80
N ALA A 887 -39.78 10.95 -25.42
CA ALA A 887 -39.46 10.49 -26.77
C ALA A 887 -40.27 11.29 -27.82
N GLY A 888 -39.66 11.60 -28.98
CA GLY A 888 -40.30 12.41 -30.03
C GLY A 888 -39.76 12.10 -31.43
N GLN A 889 -40.64 11.58 -32.29
CA GLN A 889 -40.38 10.99 -33.61
C GLN A 889 -39.62 11.85 -34.64
N ALA A 890 -38.77 11.16 -35.41
CA ALA A 890 -38.65 11.16 -36.88
C ALA A 890 -38.84 12.47 -37.71
N GLY A 891 -37.85 12.79 -38.55
CA GLY A 891 -37.92 13.89 -39.52
C GLY A 891 -36.88 13.87 -40.65
N GLY A 892 -36.56 12.70 -41.22
CA GLY A 892 -35.51 12.59 -42.26
C GLY A 892 -35.96 12.97 -43.68
N ARG A 893 -35.15 13.78 -44.38
CA ARG A 893 -35.15 14.01 -45.86
C ARG A 893 -33.92 14.84 -46.25
N GLY A 894 -33.35 14.63 -47.46
CA GLY A 894 -32.42 15.59 -48.09
C GLY A 894 -31.03 15.10 -48.53
N ASP A 895 -30.90 13.96 -49.21
CA ASP A 895 -29.69 13.67 -50.03
C ASP A 895 -29.68 14.55 -51.29
N THR A 896 -28.54 15.20 -51.60
CA THR A 896 -28.11 15.45 -52.99
C THR A 896 -26.59 15.63 -53.14
N ARG A 897 -25.87 14.50 -53.22
CA ARG A 897 -24.84 14.13 -54.23
C ARG A 897 -23.85 15.14 -54.87
N GLY A 898 -22.60 14.66 -55.01
CA GLY A 898 -21.58 15.08 -55.99
C GLY A 898 -20.34 15.71 -55.33
N GLY A 899 -19.09 15.30 -55.57
CA GLY A 899 -18.47 14.40 -56.56
C GLY A 899 -17.14 15.04 -57.03
N ALA A 900 -16.06 14.35 -57.39
CA ALA A 900 -15.79 12.91 -57.45
C ALA A 900 -14.27 12.62 -57.43
N GLU A 901 -13.91 11.38 -57.11
CA GLU A 901 -12.66 10.65 -57.47
C GLU A 901 -11.28 11.13 -56.95
N GLY A 902 -10.40 10.15 -56.70
CA GLY A 902 -9.06 10.33 -56.13
C GLY A 902 -8.61 9.11 -55.30
N GLU A 903 -8.40 7.96 -55.93
CA GLU A 903 -7.99 6.74 -55.22
C GLU A 903 -6.57 6.84 -54.62
N ALA A 904 -6.45 6.49 -53.34
CA ALA A 904 -5.20 6.09 -52.70
C ALA A 904 -5.49 4.89 -51.78
N ALA A 905 -4.71 3.82 -51.92
CA ALA A 905 -4.94 2.59 -51.16
C ALA A 905 -4.58 2.80 -49.66
N PRO A 906 -5.47 2.48 -48.71
CA PRO A 906 -5.13 2.46 -47.29
C PRO A 906 -4.13 1.34 -46.97
N ASN A 907 -3.17 1.61 -46.09
CA ASN A 907 -2.28 0.58 -45.56
C ASN A 907 -3.01 -0.34 -44.58
N GLU A 908 -2.62 -1.62 -44.48
CA GLU A 908 -3.20 -2.60 -43.52
C GLU A 908 -2.73 -2.37 -42.06
N ALA A 909 -2.61 -1.12 -41.61
CA ALA A 909 -2.23 -0.75 -40.26
C ALA A 909 -3.15 0.35 -39.70
N ASP A 910 -3.46 0.21 -38.41
CA ASP A 910 -4.09 1.22 -37.53
C ASP A 910 -5.57 1.58 -37.78
N GLU A 911 -6.47 0.61 -37.57
CA GLU A 911 -7.85 0.88 -37.09
C GLU A 911 -8.07 0.25 -35.70
N GLU A 912 -8.26 1.09 -34.66
CA GLU A 912 -8.44 0.64 -33.27
C GLU A 912 -9.90 0.24 -32.92
N GLY A 913 -10.32 -0.92 -33.42
CA GLY A 913 -11.53 -1.61 -32.96
C GLY A 913 -11.31 -2.42 -31.67
N GLY A 914 -12.08 -2.15 -30.61
CA GLY A 914 -11.88 -2.73 -29.26
C GLY A 914 -12.19 -4.23 -29.10
N GLY A 915 -11.38 -5.11 -29.71
CA GLY A 915 -11.53 -6.56 -29.65
C GLY A 915 -10.68 -7.27 -28.59
N ARG A 916 -11.32 -7.93 -27.61
CA ARG A 916 -10.65 -8.90 -26.71
C ARG A 916 -10.32 -10.18 -27.49
N GLY A 917 -9.16 -10.22 -28.17
CA GLY A 917 -8.81 -11.37 -29.01
C GLY A 917 -7.42 -11.40 -29.65
N ARG A 918 -6.45 -10.61 -29.20
CA ARG A 918 -5.03 -10.79 -29.61
C ARG A 918 -4.49 -12.10 -29.02
N PRO A 919 -3.75 -12.94 -29.78
CA PRO A 919 -3.12 -14.13 -29.24
C PRO A 919 -2.20 -13.81 -28.06
N GLN A 920 -2.40 -14.48 -26.94
CA GLN A 920 -1.41 -14.50 -25.85
C GLN A 920 -0.11 -15.13 -26.37
N THR A 921 1.02 -14.57 -25.97
CA THR A 921 2.35 -15.07 -26.34
C THR A 921 3.27 -15.10 -25.13
N ALA A 922 4.24 -16.00 -25.14
CA ALA A 922 5.26 -16.13 -24.11
C ALA A 922 6.51 -15.31 -24.52
N ASN A 923 7.05 -14.49 -23.61
CA ASN A 923 8.12 -13.55 -23.92
C ASN A 923 9.45 -14.27 -24.17
N MET A 924 10.02 -14.13 -25.36
CA MET A 924 11.32 -14.72 -25.75
C MET A 924 12.53 -13.84 -25.36
N SER A 925 12.32 -12.73 -24.65
CA SER A 925 13.42 -11.88 -24.14
C SER A 925 14.29 -12.58 -23.07
N PRO A 926 15.60 -12.24 -22.95
CA PRO A 926 16.43 -12.73 -21.87
C PRO A 926 15.98 -12.25 -20.47
N GLY A 927 16.50 -12.90 -19.42
CA GLY A 927 16.14 -12.67 -18.03
C GLY A 927 15.02 -13.58 -17.54
N VAL A 928 14.48 -13.29 -16.35
CA VAL A 928 13.28 -13.98 -15.84
C VAL A 928 12.02 -13.39 -16.47
N GLN A 929 11.18 -14.27 -17.00
CA GLN A 929 9.91 -13.98 -17.64
C GLN A 929 8.77 -14.63 -16.86
N ARG A 930 7.63 -13.94 -16.77
CA ARG A 930 6.38 -14.45 -16.17
C ARG A 930 5.28 -14.54 -17.23
N PHE A 931 4.52 -15.62 -17.20
CA PHE A 931 3.28 -15.80 -17.96
C PHE A 931 2.16 -16.19 -17.01
N THR A 932 1.11 -15.37 -16.90
CA THR A 932 -0.05 -15.65 -16.05
C THR A 932 -1.10 -16.40 -16.86
N TRP A 933 -1.36 -17.66 -16.49
CA TRP A 933 -2.43 -18.45 -17.07
C TRP A 933 -3.75 -18.19 -16.36
N ASP A 934 -4.71 -17.68 -17.12
CA ASP A 934 -6.11 -17.40 -16.80
C ASP A 934 -6.97 -18.63 -16.43
N LEU A 935 -6.35 -19.82 -16.30
CA LEU A 935 -6.99 -21.12 -16.08
C LEU A 935 -7.94 -21.56 -17.20
N GLN A 936 -7.83 -21.00 -18.41
CA GLN A 936 -8.69 -21.37 -19.53
C GLN A 936 -8.01 -22.34 -20.48
N SER A 937 -8.80 -23.27 -21.00
CA SER A 937 -8.43 -24.11 -22.15
C SER A 937 -8.27 -23.29 -23.43
N GLN A 938 -7.96 -23.93 -24.56
CA GLN A 938 -7.74 -23.26 -25.84
C GLN A 938 -8.93 -22.33 -26.20
N PRO A 939 -8.67 -21.05 -26.56
CA PRO A 939 -9.72 -20.07 -26.85
C PRO A 939 -10.43 -20.37 -28.18
N VAL A 940 -11.50 -19.62 -28.47
CA VAL A 940 -12.16 -19.73 -29.78
C VAL A 940 -11.20 -19.34 -30.91
N VAL A 941 -11.31 -20.02 -32.04
CA VAL A 941 -10.61 -19.62 -33.28
C VAL A 941 -11.09 -18.23 -33.69
N ASN A 942 -10.15 -17.32 -33.98
CA ASN A 942 -10.41 -15.93 -34.33
C ASN A 942 -9.95 -15.64 -35.78
N PHE A 943 -10.54 -14.65 -36.43
CA PHE A 943 -10.18 -14.23 -37.79
C PHE A 943 -10.08 -12.70 -37.92
N PRO A 944 -9.32 -12.15 -38.90
CA PRO A 944 -9.20 -10.71 -39.10
C PRO A 944 -10.55 -10.03 -39.33
N GLY A 945 -10.80 -8.94 -38.60
CA GLY A 945 -12.08 -8.22 -38.64
C GLY A 945 -13.25 -8.93 -37.95
N MET A 946 -13.00 -9.85 -37.01
CA MET A 946 -14.07 -10.43 -36.18
C MET A 946 -14.47 -9.49 -35.04
N VAL A 947 -15.72 -9.03 -35.07
CA VAL A 947 -16.35 -8.16 -34.07
C VAL A 947 -17.54 -8.89 -33.47
N LEU A 948 -17.44 -9.23 -32.18
CA LEU A 948 -18.52 -9.86 -31.40
C LEU A 948 -18.96 -8.93 -30.26
N TRP A 949 -20.25 -8.89 -29.96
CA TRP A 949 -20.82 -8.12 -28.84
C TRP A 949 -21.57 -9.03 -27.86
N GLY A 950 -21.53 -8.69 -26.57
CA GLY A 950 -22.18 -9.47 -25.51
C GLY A 950 -21.64 -10.91 -25.33
N ALA A 951 -20.47 -11.23 -25.89
CA ALA A 951 -19.92 -12.58 -26.04
C ALA A 951 -18.55 -12.76 -25.37
N THR A 952 -18.04 -14.00 -25.34
CA THR A 952 -16.66 -14.31 -24.94
C THR A 952 -15.93 -15.09 -26.03
N THR A 953 -14.64 -14.79 -26.19
CA THR A 953 -13.68 -15.50 -27.06
C THR A 953 -12.76 -16.44 -26.27
N ASN A 954 -12.88 -16.42 -24.94
CA ASN A 954 -12.11 -17.24 -24.02
C ASN A 954 -12.41 -18.74 -24.18
N GLY A 955 -11.46 -19.58 -23.78
CA GLY A 955 -11.68 -21.01 -23.68
C GLY A 955 -12.38 -21.38 -22.36
N PRO A 956 -13.10 -22.52 -22.30
CA PRO A 956 -13.66 -23.04 -21.06
C PRO A 956 -12.64 -23.12 -19.92
N THR A 957 -13.02 -22.65 -18.74
CA THR A 957 -12.20 -22.66 -17.52
C THR A 957 -11.97 -24.09 -17.06
N VAL A 958 -10.72 -24.47 -16.78
CA VAL A 958 -10.36 -25.87 -16.47
C VAL A 958 -10.88 -26.33 -15.11
N LEU A 959 -11.06 -27.63 -14.98
CA LEU A 959 -11.50 -28.29 -13.74
C LEU A 959 -10.42 -28.23 -12.63
N PRO A 960 -10.80 -28.34 -11.35
CA PRO A 960 -9.85 -28.64 -10.29
C PRO A 960 -9.10 -29.95 -10.57
N GLY A 961 -7.78 -29.95 -10.40
CA GLY A 961 -6.94 -31.09 -10.79
C GLY A 961 -5.44 -30.78 -10.77
N THR A 962 -4.62 -31.75 -11.20
CA THR A 962 -3.17 -31.57 -11.37
C THR A 962 -2.85 -31.28 -12.84
N TYR A 963 -2.01 -30.28 -13.08
CA TYR A 963 -1.56 -29.82 -14.38
C TYR A 963 -0.03 -29.75 -14.43
N GLN A 964 0.53 -29.66 -15.63
CA GLN A 964 1.94 -29.35 -15.85
C GLN A 964 2.09 -28.15 -16.77
N ALA A 965 2.96 -27.23 -16.41
CA ALA A 965 3.50 -26.25 -17.34
C ALA A 965 4.67 -26.90 -18.07
N ARG A 966 4.63 -26.98 -19.40
CA ARG A 966 5.68 -27.57 -20.23
C ARG A 966 6.25 -26.52 -21.17
N LEU A 967 7.45 -26.03 -20.84
CA LEU A 967 8.19 -25.07 -21.65
C LEU A 967 9.11 -25.81 -22.63
N THR A 968 8.85 -25.68 -23.92
CA THR A 968 9.71 -26.19 -24.99
C THR A 968 10.49 -25.04 -25.62
N VAL A 969 11.82 -25.10 -25.55
CA VAL A 969 12.76 -24.10 -26.09
C VAL A 969 13.76 -24.79 -26.99
N ASP A 970 13.83 -24.37 -28.26
CA ASP A 970 14.77 -24.87 -29.28
C ASP A 970 14.87 -26.42 -29.33
N GLY A 971 13.71 -27.08 -29.19
CA GLY A 971 13.56 -28.54 -29.21
C GLY A 971 13.74 -29.25 -27.86
N LYS A 972 14.17 -28.55 -26.81
CA LYS A 972 14.31 -29.10 -25.44
C LYS A 972 13.08 -28.76 -24.61
N ALA A 973 12.47 -29.75 -23.96
CA ALA A 973 11.32 -29.55 -23.08
C ALA A 973 11.71 -29.63 -21.60
N LEU A 974 11.21 -28.67 -20.81
CA LEU A 974 11.18 -28.68 -19.35
C LEU A 974 9.72 -28.74 -18.90
N ALA A 975 9.42 -29.46 -17.82
CA ALA A 975 8.05 -29.56 -17.29
C ALA A 975 8.04 -29.39 -15.76
N GLN A 976 7.02 -28.71 -15.24
CA GLN A 976 6.82 -28.50 -13.81
C GLN A 976 5.35 -28.70 -13.40
N PRO A 977 5.04 -29.46 -12.34
CA PRO A 977 3.67 -29.71 -11.90
C PRO A 977 3.12 -28.63 -10.97
N PHE A 978 1.83 -28.33 -11.10
CA PHE A 978 1.06 -27.46 -10.21
C PHE A 978 -0.40 -27.92 -10.15
N ALA A 979 -1.16 -27.51 -9.13
CA ALA A 979 -2.57 -27.83 -8.99
C ALA A 979 -3.48 -26.63 -9.31
N VAL A 980 -4.65 -26.91 -9.88
CA VAL A 980 -5.82 -26.03 -9.82
C VAL A 980 -6.72 -26.53 -8.70
N LYS A 981 -6.92 -25.72 -7.67
CA LYS A 981 -7.73 -26.01 -6.50
C LYS A 981 -9.13 -25.42 -6.66
N LYS A 982 -10.10 -26.04 -6.00
CA LYS A 982 -11.46 -25.55 -5.86
C LYS A 982 -11.50 -24.34 -4.92
N HIS A 983 -12.42 -23.41 -5.13
CA HIS A 983 -12.57 -22.24 -4.28
C HIS A 983 -13.05 -22.62 -2.87
N PRO A 984 -12.28 -22.34 -1.79
CA PRO A 984 -12.55 -22.89 -0.46
C PRO A 984 -13.91 -22.47 0.13
N TRP A 985 -14.33 -21.22 -0.13
CA TRP A 985 -15.58 -20.65 0.41
C TRP A 985 -16.80 -20.75 -0.52
N ARG A 986 -16.81 -21.67 -1.51
CA ARG A 986 -17.97 -21.86 -2.42
C ARG A 986 -18.45 -23.31 -2.42
N ASN A 987 -19.75 -23.48 -2.20
CA ASN A 987 -20.40 -24.79 -2.21
C ASN A 987 -21.01 -25.12 -3.59
N VAL A 988 -20.16 -25.60 -4.50
CA VAL A 988 -20.52 -26.13 -5.83
C VAL A 988 -20.04 -27.58 -5.89
N SER A 989 -20.76 -28.53 -6.49
CA SER A 989 -20.27 -29.91 -6.58
C SER A 989 -19.26 -30.09 -7.72
N ASP A 990 -18.40 -31.10 -7.63
CA ASP A 990 -17.44 -31.39 -8.71
C ASP A 990 -18.14 -31.90 -9.97
N ALA A 991 -19.33 -32.50 -9.82
CA ALA A 991 -20.20 -32.89 -10.93
C ALA A 991 -20.80 -31.67 -11.66
N ASP A 992 -21.18 -30.61 -10.93
CA ASP A 992 -21.66 -29.38 -11.55
C ASP A 992 -20.56 -28.68 -12.35
N LEU A 993 -19.32 -28.68 -11.83
CA LEU A 993 -18.15 -28.15 -12.55
C LEU A 993 -17.82 -28.97 -13.80
N GLN A 994 -17.96 -30.31 -13.74
CA GLN A 994 -17.80 -31.20 -14.89
C GLN A 994 -18.84 -30.91 -15.97
N GLU A 995 -20.14 -30.83 -15.59
CA GLU A 995 -21.25 -30.49 -16.49
C GLU A 995 -21.08 -29.11 -17.13
N GLN A 996 -20.60 -28.13 -16.35
CA GLN A 996 -20.25 -26.79 -16.83
C GLN A 996 -19.12 -26.81 -17.87
N PHE A 997 -18.02 -27.48 -17.57
CA PHE A 997 -16.84 -27.56 -18.45
C PHE A 997 -17.13 -28.31 -19.77
N GLU A 998 -17.90 -29.40 -19.71
CA GLU A 998 -18.32 -30.16 -20.89
C GLU A 998 -19.24 -29.35 -21.79
N LEU A 999 -20.27 -28.70 -21.22
CA LEU A 999 -21.20 -27.87 -21.98
C LEU A 999 -20.50 -26.65 -22.59
N ALA A 1000 -19.64 -25.96 -21.83
CA ALA A 1000 -18.81 -24.87 -22.34
C ALA A 1000 -17.87 -25.32 -23.47
N SER A 1001 -17.26 -26.51 -23.34
CA SER A 1001 -16.41 -27.08 -24.40
C SER A 1001 -17.17 -27.36 -25.68
N HIS A 1002 -18.36 -27.98 -25.59
CA HIS A 1002 -19.21 -28.21 -26.76
C HIS A 1002 -19.65 -26.89 -27.43
N ILE A 1003 -20.01 -25.86 -26.66
CA ILE A 1003 -20.37 -24.55 -27.23
C ILE A 1003 -19.15 -23.90 -27.89
N ARG A 1004 -17.98 -23.91 -27.23
CA ARG A 1004 -16.71 -23.38 -27.77
C ARG A 1004 -16.34 -24.05 -29.09
N ASP A 1005 -16.54 -25.36 -29.21
CA ASP A 1005 -16.23 -26.08 -30.45
C ASP A 1005 -17.24 -25.85 -31.57
N SER A 1006 -18.52 -25.54 -31.28
CA SER A 1006 -19.43 -24.99 -32.30
C SER A 1006 -19.11 -23.54 -32.68
N VAL A 1007 -18.56 -22.70 -31.78
CA VAL A 1007 -17.99 -21.40 -32.19
C VAL A 1007 -16.78 -21.59 -33.10
N ASN A 1008 -15.94 -22.61 -32.83
CA ASN A 1008 -14.81 -22.96 -33.69
C ASN A 1008 -15.27 -23.46 -35.06
N GLU A 1009 -16.29 -24.32 -35.14
CA GLU A 1009 -16.91 -24.76 -36.40
C GLU A 1009 -17.39 -23.56 -37.23
N ALA A 1010 -18.15 -22.66 -36.62
CA ALA A 1010 -18.63 -21.42 -37.24
C ALA A 1010 -17.49 -20.52 -37.75
N ASN A 1011 -16.49 -20.24 -36.91
CA ASN A 1011 -15.38 -19.35 -37.27
C ASN A 1011 -14.43 -19.97 -38.31
N ASN A 1012 -14.23 -21.29 -38.29
CA ASN A 1012 -13.49 -22.00 -39.33
C ASN A 1012 -14.23 -21.96 -40.68
N ALA A 1013 -15.56 -22.05 -40.70
CA ALA A 1013 -16.35 -21.86 -41.92
C ALA A 1013 -16.11 -20.46 -42.53
N ILE A 1014 -16.10 -19.39 -41.71
CA ILE A 1014 -15.74 -18.03 -42.18
C ILE A 1014 -14.31 -17.98 -42.76
N ILE A 1015 -13.34 -18.60 -42.08
CA ILE A 1015 -11.94 -18.64 -42.55
C ILE A 1015 -11.83 -19.36 -43.90
N GLN A 1016 -12.50 -20.51 -44.06
CA GLN A 1016 -12.54 -21.28 -45.30
C GLN A 1016 -13.22 -20.48 -46.42
N ILE A 1017 -14.39 -19.89 -46.15
CA ILE A 1017 -15.12 -19.01 -47.08
C ILE A 1017 -14.23 -17.85 -47.55
N ARG A 1018 -13.59 -17.12 -46.62
CA ARG A 1018 -12.73 -15.96 -46.94
C ARG A 1018 -11.47 -16.37 -47.69
N ARG A 1019 -10.87 -17.53 -47.39
CA ARG A 1019 -9.75 -18.09 -48.17
C ARG A 1019 -10.20 -18.38 -49.61
N ILE A 1020 -11.29 -19.13 -49.79
CA ILE A 1020 -11.78 -19.52 -51.11
C ILE A 1020 -12.25 -18.31 -51.91
N LYS A 1021 -12.92 -17.32 -51.32
CA LYS A 1021 -13.30 -16.07 -52.01
C LYS A 1021 -12.08 -15.29 -52.55
N ARG A 1022 -10.96 -15.25 -51.82
CA ARG A 1022 -9.70 -14.65 -52.32
C ARG A 1022 -9.06 -15.48 -53.43
N GLU A 1023 -8.98 -16.80 -53.27
CA GLU A 1023 -8.41 -17.68 -54.30
C GLU A 1023 -9.26 -17.68 -55.59
N LEU A 1024 -10.59 -17.59 -55.49
CA LEU A 1024 -11.48 -17.43 -56.64
C LEU A 1024 -11.17 -16.14 -57.41
N ALA A 1025 -11.06 -14.99 -56.71
CA ALA A 1025 -10.74 -13.71 -57.34
C ALA A 1025 -9.38 -13.74 -58.08
N ASP A 1026 -8.34 -14.29 -57.43
CA ASP A 1026 -7.00 -14.49 -58.02
C ASP A 1026 -7.05 -15.32 -59.31
N ARG A 1027 -7.83 -16.41 -59.33
CA ARG A 1027 -7.95 -17.27 -60.51
C ARG A 1027 -8.84 -16.68 -61.60
N VAL A 1028 -9.88 -15.92 -61.25
CA VAL A 1028 -10.70 -15.19 -62.23
C VAL A 1028 -9.84 -14.17 -62.98
N ASP A 1029 -9.11 -13.30 -62.27
CA ASP A 1029 -8.24 -12.29 -62.89
C ASP A 1029 -7.15 -12.92 -63.77
N LYS A 1030 -6.46 -13.97 -63.29
CA LYS A 1030 -5.43 -14.66 -64.07
C LYS A 1030 -5.98 -15.41 -65.29
N SER A 1031 -7.21 -15.93 -65.23
CA SER A 1031 -7.81 -16.68 -66.34
C SER A 1031 -8.34 -15.79 -67.46
N LYS A 1032 -8.88 -14.60 -67.11
CA LYS A 1032 -9.65 -13.70 -67.99
C LYS A 1032 -10.75 -14.41 -68.81
N ASN A 1033 -11.23 -15.55 -68.32
CA ASN A 1033 -12.15 -16.45 -69.03
C ASN A 1033 -13.58 -16.27 -68.49
N ALA A 1034 -14.55 -16.17 -69.41
CA ALA A 1034 -15.95 -15.90 -69.07
C ALA A 1034 -16.62 -17.04 -68.29
N ASP A 1035 -16.33 -18.31 -68.62
CA ASP A 1035 -16.91 -19.47 -67.94
C ASP A 1035 -16.34 -19.63 -66.52
N VAL A 1036 -15.03 -19.41 -66.37
CA VAL A 1036 -14.36 -19.38 -65.05
C VAL A 1036 -14.97 -18.27 -64.18
N LYS A 1037 -15.17 -17.08 -64.74
CA LYS A 1037 -15.83 -15.96 -64.05
C LYS A 1037 -17.27 -16.32 -63.65
N ALA A 1038 -18.08 -16.85 -64.56
CA ALA A 1038 -19.48 -17.18 -64.28
C ALA A 1038 -19.63 -18.26 -63.19
N ILE A 1039 -18.75 -19.27 -63.16
CA ILE A 1039 -18.74 -20.30 -62.11
C ILE A 1039 -18.25 -19.72 -60.77
N ALA A 1040 -17.25 -18.83 -60.80
CA ALA A 1040 -16.78 -18.14 -59.60
C ALA A 1040 -17.88 -17.25 -58.99
N GLU A 1041 -18.61 -16.48 -59.80
CA GLU A 1041 -19.71 -15.62 -59.34
C GLU A 1041 -20.84 -16.44 -58.69
N GLN A 1042 -21.19 -17.61 -59.25
CA GLN A 1042 -22.16 -18.53 -58.65
C GLN A 1042 -21.70 -19.06 -57.29
N LEU A 1043 -20.45 -19.52 -57.18
CA LEU A 1043 -19.90 -20.02 -55.92
C LEU A 1043 -19.73 -18.88 -54.90
N GLN A 1044 -19.21 -17.72 -55.31
CA GLN A 1044 -19.05 -16.54 -54.46
C GLN A 1044 -20.39 -16.06 -53.88
N LYS A 1045 -21.49 -16.15 -54.64
CA LYS A 1045 -22.83 -15.84 -54.15
C LYS A 1045 -23.26 -16.78 -52.99
N GLU A 1046 -23.15 -18.10 -53.17
CA GLU A 1046 -23.52 -19.05 -52.12
C GLU A 1046 -22.58 -18.96 -50.90
N LEU A 1047 -21.27 -18.80 -51.12
CA LEU A 1047 -20.30 -18.59 -50.04
C LEU A 1047 -20.58 -17.31 -49.24
N THR A 1048 -20.99 -16.22 -49.91
CA THR A 1048 -21.31 -14.95 -49.24
C THR A 1048 -22.60 -15.05 -48.43
N ALA A 1049 -23.62 -15.74 -48.94
CA ALA A 1049 -24.85 -15.96 -48.19
C ALA A 1049 -24.61 -16.78 -46.91
N VAL A 1050 -23.73 -17.79 -46.94
CA VAL A 1050 -23.32 -18.49 -45.71
C VAL A 1050 -22.47 -17.58 -44.81
N GLU A 1051 -21.56 -16.77 -45.36
CA GLU A 1051 -20.76 -15.83 -44.57
C GLU A 1051 -21.64 -14.87 -43.76
N GLU A 1052 -22.69 -14.34 -44.39
CA GLU A 1052 -23.66 -13.41 -43.81
C GLU A 1052 -24.61 -14.07 -42.81
N ASP A 1053 -24.87 -15.38 -42.89
CA ASP A 1053 -25.68 -16.13 -41.92
C ASP A 1053 -24.87 -16.58 -40.69
N VAL A 1054 -23.63 -17.02 -40.89
CA VAL A 1054 -22.72 -17.42 -39.82
C VAL A 1054 -22.17 -16.21 -39.03
N TYR A 1055 -21.84 -15.11 -39.72
CA TYR A 1055 -21.21 -13.91 -39.14
C TYR A 1055 -21.80 -12.58 -39.67
N GLN A 1056 -21.86 -11.56 -38.83
CA GLN A 1056 -22.34 -10.23 -39.21
C GLN A 1056 -21.21 -9.43 -39.91
N VAL A 1057 -21.06 -9.64 -41.22
CA VAL A 1057 -20.01 -9.02 -42.06
C VAL A 1057 -20.02 -7.50 -42.07
N ARG A 1058 -21.11 -6.86 -41.64
CA ARG A 1058 -21.27 -5.39 -41.59
C ARG A 1058 -20.64 -4.73 -40.36
N ASN A 1059 -20.22 -5.50 -39.35
CA ASN A 1059 -19.62 -4.95 -38.14
C ASN A 1059 -18.20 -4.44 -38.41
N GLN A 1060 -17.96 -3.16 -38.13
CA GLN A 1060 -16.64 -2.52 -38.10
C GLN A 1060 -16.30 -2.06 -36.66
N SER A 1061 -17.31 -1.66 -35.89
CA SER A 1061 -17.22 -1.20 -34.51
C SER A 1061 -17.94 -2.13 -33.52
N ASN A 1062 -17.49 -2.15 -32.27
CA ASN A 1062 -17.99 -3.05 -31.23
C ASN A 1062 -19.44 -2.80 -30.77
N GLN A 1063 -20.07 -1.71 -31.20
CA GLN A 1063 -21.50 -1.42 -30.97
C GLN A 1063 -22.37 -1.55 -32.23
N ASP A 1064 -21.80 -1.87 -33.40
CA ASP A 1064 -22.58 -2.13 -34.63
C ASP A 1064 -23.63 -3.25 -34.49
N PRO A 1065 -23.45 -4.27 -33.61
CA PRO A 1065 -24.51 -5.21 -33.24
C PRO A 1065 -25.82 -4.62 -32.69
N LEU A 1066 -25.87 -3.33 -32.35
CA LEU A 1066 -27.11 -2.60 -32.05
C LEU A 1066 -27.87 -2.20 -33.33
N ASN A 1067 -27.16 -2.01 -34.44
CA ASN A 1067 -27.71 -1.66 -35.75
C ASN A 1067 -27.95 -2.91 -36.63
N PHE A 1068 -27.08 -3.93 -36.51
CA PHE A 1068 -27.07 -5.11 -37.36
C PHE A 1068 -27.18 -6.39 -36.51
N PRO A 1069 -28.28 -7.18 -36.62
CA PRO A 1069 -28.50 -8.33 -35.74
C PRO A 1069 -27.33 -9.32 -35.69
N ILE A 1070 -27.01 -9.79 -34.49
CA ILE A 1070 -25.96 -10.78 -34.26
C ILE A 1070 -26.28 -12.11 -34.96
N LYS A 1071 -25.23 -12.73 -35.51
CA LYS A 1071 -25.31 -13.98 -36.28
C LYS A 1071 -24.82 -15.19 -35.47
N THR A 1072 -24.83 -16.38 -36.07
CA THR A 1072 -24.76 -17.67 -35.36
C THR A 1072 -23.50 -17.84 -34.51
N ASN A 1073 -22.33 -17.40 -35.00
CA ASN A 1073 -21.09 -17.45 -34.22
C ASN A 1073 -21.14 -16.58 -32.94
N ASN A 1074 -21.70 -15.37 -33.01
CA ASN A 1074 -21.86 -14.46 -31.88
C ASN A 1074 -22.92 -14.98 -30.89
N ARG A 1075 -24.00 -15.61 -31.38
CA ARG A 1075 -25.04 -16.20 -30.52
C ARG A 1075 -24.46 -17.35 -29.68
N LEU A 1076 -23.71 -18.25 -30.30
CA LEU A 1076 -22.96 -19.31 -29.60
C LEU A 1076 -21.91 -18.75 -28.62
N ALA A 1077 -21.12 -17.76 -29.03
CA ALA A 1077 -20.12 -17.13 -28.17
C ALA A 1077 -20.72 -16.30 -27.01
N SER A 1078 -21.96 -15.83 -27.14
CA SER A 1078 -22.76 -15.24 -26.06
C SER A 1078 -23.24 -16.31 -25.08
N LEU A 1079 -23.71 -17.45 -25.58
CA LEU A 1079 -24.10 -18.59 -24.74
C LEU A 1079 -22.91 -19.16 -23.96
N LEU A 1080 -21.72 -19.24 -24.58
CA LEU A 1080 -20.48 -19.61 -23.89
C LEU A 1080 -20.18 -18.70 -22.70
N ARG A 1081 -20.35 -17.37 -22.87
CA ARG A 1081 -20.19 -16.41 -21.77
C ARG A 1081 -21.19 -16.66 -20.65
N VAL A 1082 -22.44 -17.03 -20.96
CA VAL A 1082 -23.46 -17.36 -19.94
C VAL A 1082 -23.03 -18.59 -19.13
N VAL A 1083 -22.46 -19.62 -19.76
CA VAL A 1083 -21.96 -20.81 -19.04
C VAL A 1083 -20.71 -20.51 -18.22
N GLU A 1084 -19.78 -19.71 -18.72
CA GLU A 1084 -18.51 -19.39 -18.05
C GLU A 1084 -18.60 -18.27 -16.99
N THR A 1085 -19.78 -17.68 -16.76
CA THR A 1085 -19.94 -16.60 -15.76
C THR A 1085 -20.12 -17.18 -14.34
N GLY A 1086 -19.00 -17.56 -13.72
CA GLY A 1086 -18.91 -18.04 -12.34
C GLY A 1086 -19.10 -19.55 -12.19
N ASP A 1087 -18.63 -20.10 -11.07
CA ASP A 1087 -18.76 -21.54 -10.79
C ASP A 1087 -20.16 -21.93 -10.33
N GLY A 1088 -20.75 -22.91 -10.99
CA GLY A 1088 -22.07 -23.43 -10.66
C GLY A 1088 -22.60 -24.41 -11.71
N LYS A 1089 -23.74 -25.04 -11.41
CA LYS A 1089 -24.45 -25.86 -12.38
C LYS A 1089 -24.96 -24.97 -13.53
N PRO A 1090 -24.85 -25.41 -14.81
CA PRO A 1090 -25.44 -24.69 -15.92
C PRO A 1090 -26.94 -24.41 -15.75
N LEU A 1091 -27.39 -23.26 -16.24
CA LEU A 1091 -28.81 -22.92 -16.28
C LEU A 1091 -29.55 -23.90 -17.21
N GLY A 1092 -30.65 -24.50 -16.74
CA GLY A 1092 -31.33 -25.60 -17.43
C GLY A 1092 -31.87 -25.29 -18.83
N ASN A 1093 -31.99 -24.01 -19.22
CA ASN A 1093 -32.36 -23.58 -20.56
C ASN A 1093 -31.18 -23.47 -21.54
N VAL A 1094 -29.92 -23.50 -21.08
CA VAL A 1094 -28.73 -23.43 -21.96
C VAL A 1094 -28.64 -24.64 -22.87
N GLY A 1095 -28.90 -25.85 -22.37
CA GLY A 1095 -28.89 -27.08 -23.19
C GLY A 1095 -29.84 -27.01 -24.40
N PRO A 1096 -31.13 -26.70 -24.19
CA PRO A 1096 -32.08 -26.41 -25.27
C PRO A 1096 -31.59 -25.33 -26.25
N ILE A 1097 -31.19 -24.15 -25.77
CA ILE A 1097 -30.74 -23.04 -26.63
C ILE A 1097 -29.49 -23.42 -27.43
N PHE A 1098 -28.57 -24.20 -26.85
CA PHE A 1098 -27.40 -24.72 -27.56
C PHE A 1098 -27.79 -25.69 -28.67
N ASN A 1099 -28.76 -26.58 -28.44
CA ASN A 1099 -29.26 -27.51 -29.46
C ASN A 1099 -29.89 -26.76 -30.63
N ASP A 1100 -30.67 -25.70 -30.38
CA ASP A 1100 -31.29 -24.86 -31.41
C ASP A 1100 -30.20 -24.15 -32.26
N LEU A 1101 -29.25 -23.47 -31.61
CA LEU A 1101 -28.14 -22.79 -32.30
C LEU A 1101 -27.20 -23.76 -33.04
N LYS A 1102 -27.06 -25.00 -32.54
CA LYS A 1102 -26.28 -26.05 -33.19
C LYS A 1102 -27.00 -26.62 -34.41
N ALA A 1103 -28.33 -26.71 -34.39
CA ALA A 1103 -29.13 -27.07 -35.56
C ALA A 1103 -29.08 -25.98 -36.65
N GLU A 1104 -29.12 -24.71 -36.24
CA GLU A 1104 -28.93 -23.56 -37.13
C GLU A 1104 -27.54 -23.58 -37.80
N LEU A 1105 -26.47 -23.68 -37.00
CA LEU A 1105 -25.10 -23.82 -37.51
C LEU A 1105 -24.94 -25.02 -38.45
N LYS A 1106 -25.57 -26.16 -38.13
CA LYS A 1106 -25.50 -27.36 -38.97
C LYS A 1106 -26.16 -27.15 -40.34
N ALA A 1107 -27.22 -26.34 -40.42
CA ALA A 1107 -27.86 -25.98 -41.69
C ALA A 1107 -26.97 -25.03 -42.52
N GLU A 1108 -26.26 -24.12 -41.86
CA GLU A 1108 -25.26 -23.22 -42.47
C GLU A 1108 -24.05 -24.00 -43.01
N THR A 1109 -23.46 -24.90 -42.22
CA THR A 1109 -22.30 -25.71 -42.64
C THR A 1109 -22.67 -26.75 -43.70
N ASP A 1110 -23.87 -27.34 -43.64
CA ASP A 1110 -24.37 -28.18 -44.74
C ASP A 1110 -24.62 -27.38 -46.03
N ARG A 1111 -24.98 -26.09 -45.95
CA ARG A 1111 -25.09 -25.21 -47.13
C ARG A 1111 -23.71 -24.92 -47.71
N LEU A 1112 -22.71 -24.64 -46.87
CA LEU A 1112 -21.32 -24.49 -47.30
C LEU A 1112 -20.84 -25.76 -48.03
N GLN A 1113 -21.01 -26.94 -47.43
CA GLN A 1113 -20.55 -28.19 -48.03
C GLN A 1113 -21.27 -28.51 -49.35
N ARG A 1114 -22.57 -28.19 -49.49
CA ARG A 1114 -23.29 -28.28 -50.77
C ARG A 1114 -22.74 -27.31 -51.82
N ALA A 1115 -22.41 -26.07 -51.46
CA ALA A 1115 -21.84 -25.10 -52.38
C ALA A 1115 -20.44 -25.53 -52.86
N LEU A 1116 -19.58 -25.95 -51.94
CA LEU A 1116 -18.25 -26.47 -52.24
C LEU A 1116 -18.33 -27.69 -53.17
N THR A 1117 -19.06 -28.75 -52.78
CA THR A 1117 -19.18 -29.98 -53.60
C THR A 1117 -19.84 -29.77 -54.96
N THR A 1118 -20.75 -28.80 -55.10
CA THR A 1118 -21.43 -28.52 -56.38
C THR A 1118 -20.59 -27.70 -57.35
N PHE A 1119 -19.95 -26.62 -56.87
CA PHE A 1119 -19.31 -25.63 -57.76
C PHE A 1119 -17.78 -25.69 -57.75
N LEU A 1120 -17.12 -26.04 -56.64
CA LEU A 1120 -15.66 -26.02 -56.56
C LEU A 1120 -14.98 -27.05 -57.48
N PRO A 1121 -15.48 -28.30 -57.64
CA PRO A 1121 -14.95 -29.23 -58.64
C PRO A 1121 -15.11 -28.73 -60.09
N ARG A 1122 -16.23 -28.05 -60.40
CA ARG A 1122 -16.49 -27.48 -61.73
C ARG A 1122 -15.54 -26.32 -62.02
N PHE A 1123 -15.33 -25.45 -61.03
CA PHE A 1123 -14.36 -24.36 -61.11
C PHE A 1123 -12.94 -24.91 -61.31
N ASN A 1124 -12.52 -25.86 -60.46
CA ASN A 1124 -11.20 -26.47 -60.53
C ASN A 1124 -10.94 -27.15 -61.88
N GLN A 1125 -11.92 -27.84 -62.46
CA GLN A 1125 -11.78 -28.45 -63.79
C GLN A 1125 -11.52 -27.39 -64.90
N GLN A 1126 -12.16 -26.23 -64.83
CA GLN A 1126 -11.97 -25.19 -65.85
C GLN A 1126 -10.64 -24.44 -65.67
N VAL A 1127 -10.24 -24.09 -64.45
CA VAL A 1127 -8.93 -23.42 -64.24
C VAL A 1127 -7.75 -24.34 -64.53
N GLN A 1128 -7.86 -25.65 -64.25
CA GLN A 1128 -6.85 -26.64 -64.64
C GLN A 1128 -6.70 -26.76 -66.17
N ARG A 1129 -7.79 -26.68 -66.94
CA ARG A 1129 -7.74 -26.64 -68.43
C ARG A 1129 -7.00 -25.40 -68.97
N LEU A 1130 -6.94 -24.33 -68.19
CA LEU A 1130 -6.20 -23.10 -68.51
C LEU A 1130 -4.78 -23.06 -67.89
N GLY A 1131 -4.29 -24.19 -67.37
CA GLY A 1131 -2.94 -24.30 -66.77
C GLY A 1131 -2.80 -23.65 -65.38
N LEU A 1132 -3.90 -23.20 -64.77
CA LEU A 1132 -3.89 -22.59 -63.44
C LEU A 1132 -4.08 -23.66 -62.35
N GLY A 1133 -3.35 -23.52 -61.24
CA GLY A 1133 -3.46 -24.44 -60.11
C GLY A 1133 -4.86 -24.42 -59.46
N PRO A 1134 -5.44 -25.58 -59.09
CA PRO A 1134 -6.75 -25.64 -58.46
C PRO A 1134 -6.77 -24.96 -57.09
N ILE A 1135 -7.99 -24.68 -56.60
CA ILE A 1135 -8.27 -24.20 -55.25
C ILE A 1135 -8.46 -25.41 -54.33
N SER A 1136 -7.82 -25.41 -53.17
CA SER A 1136 -8.00 -26.47 -52.15
C SER A 1136 -9.30 -26.26 -51.37
N GLU A 1137 -10.05 -27.33 -51.14
CA GLU A 1137 -11.18 -27.34 -50.19
C GLU A 1137 -10.69 -27.23 -48.73
N LYS A 1138 -9.51 -27.80 -48.43
CA LYS A 1138 -8.82 -27.70 -47.14
C LYS A 1138 -7.91 -26.48 -47.11
#